data_AF-A0A0N4ZX48-F1
#
_entry.id   AF-A0A0N4ZX48-F1
#
_cell.length_a   1.000
_cell.length_b   1.000
_cell.length_c   1.000
_cell.angle_alpha   90.00
_cell.angle_beta   90.00
_cell.angle_gamma   90.00
#
_symmetry.space_group_name_H-M   'P 1'
#
loop_
_entity.id
_entity.type
_entity.pdbx_description
1 polymer ?
#
loop_
_entity_poly.entity_id
_entity_poly.type
_entity_poly.pdbx_seq_one_letter_code
_entity_poly.pdbx_strand_id
1 'polypeptide(L)'
;MAVAYKQPAFREEIFSSGKKNCPDIYLCKYDLKNNASQCDKKSLITRIFYRSVSFFPIISWLPKYNFGECFISDIISGITTGILHVPQGIAYAKLSGVPAVYGLYVSFLAPFLYLFLGTSKHASLGSVSFIALMTGVTNEMIQEKYKIGISHQINNYPPNEEWKGNVTPIQITTSLTFAIGIILLTASILKLKVLTTYMPDSLIKGFTTGAAVHVVLSQLDDIFGVNIPRISGFGNVVLKTIALGKEILHVNYITLLSSIFTFVFLWLGDTFMTPFVKRKIGPKVIIPFEMIAMILFILISKYFNFHNNFNVSIVGEVSNTLPRPEIPIFLIIPDLIVNAVMISIVIMTVHLSMTKMLATNLNYEKELKAGQELYAISFSSIISSFFPVYPSALAIGRTMVLVSSGGKTQLTNFFTSLFLLFVILFIGPFLYDLPMCILSTIITFALRSIFKNLLTIKSVWKSSTFDGMIWIVSFLATVFTDIVYGLAISIIFALFTIILRTQKPKWSLLFPVTSNFILPVSEKRSKSMGDKIDDIGSWTTENEYYPLFAVHRFEGPLVFTNGDIYRDSCFDSMHELVERVRIKNSGNKNEESRFVSNIVLILDFSRITQIDLFGIKVLNEIITHASSLKIQLIVTSLNYSITKSFQKSNISTKGVPIYENVQKAINGIINFEYNLYTSPKDLYTKL
;
A
#
# COMPACT_ATOMS: atom_id res chain seq x y z
N MET A 1 -39.84 -1.18 33.54
CA MET A 1 -39.76 0.18 32.94
C MET A 1 -38.86 0.11 31.72
N ALA A 2 -39.42 -0.17 30.54
CA ALA A 2 -38.75 -0.01 29.26
C ALA A 2 -39.59 1.00 28.47
N VAL A 3 -39.02 2.19 28.24
CA VAL A 3 -39.71 3.30 27.58
C VAL A 3 -39.73 3.00 26.09
N ALA A 4 -40.87 2.52 25.60
CA ALA A 4 -41.15 2.38 24.18
C ALA A 4 -41.36 3.78 23.57
N TYR A 5 -40.41 4.23 22.75
CA TYR A 5 -40.60 5.42 21.91
C TYR A 5 -41.58 5.09 20.78
N LYS A 6 -42.87 5.37 20.99
CA LYS A 6 -43.83 5.58 19.90
C LYS A 6 -43.51 6.92 19.24
N GLN A 7 -42.81 6.91 18.10
CA GLN A 7 -42.84 8.07 17.21
C GLN A 7 -44.24 8.16 16.58
N PRO A 8 -44.89 9.33 16.56
CA PRO A 8 -46.16 9.49 15.86
C PRO A 8 -45.93 9.37 14.35
N ALA A 9 -46.71 8.50 13.70
CA ALA A 9 -46.81 8.44 12.26
C ALA A 9 -47.34 9.79 11.76
N PHE A 10 -46.51 10.56 11.06
CA PHE A 10 -46.94 11.76 10.35
C PHE A 10 -47.91 11.33 9.24
N ARG A 11 -49.15 11.80 9.35
CA ARG A 11 -50.24 11.59 8.40
C ARG A 11 -49.96 12.40 7.12
N GLU A 12 -49.75 11.73 6.00
CA GLU A 12 -49.46 12.28 4.66
C GLU A 12 -50.70 12.84 3.93
N GLU A 13 -51.56 13.64 4.59
CA GLU A 13 -52.65 14.35 3.88
C GLU A 13 -52.21 15.70 3.27
N ILE A 14 -50.90 16.02 3.30
CA ILE A 14 -50.40 17.35 2.90
C ILE A 14 -49.65 17.34 1.55
N PHE A 15 -49.36 16.19 0.94
CA PHE A 15 -48.54 16.16 -0.29
C PHE A 15 -49.30 16.10 -1.63
N SER A 16 -50.63 16.10 -1.65
CA SER A 16 -51.42 16.07 -2.89
C SER A 16 -52.17 17.36 -3.23
N SER A 17 -52.02 18.45 -2.47
CA SER A 17 -52.66 19.73 -2.79
C SER A 17 -51.66 20.89 -2.88
N GLY A 18 -51.65 21.51 -4.06
CA GLY A 18 -50.96 22.74 -4.49
C GLY A 18 -50.14 23.58 -3.50
N LYS A 19 -48.88 23.83 -3.90
CA LYS A 19 -48.02 24.99 -3.57
C LYS A 19 -47.84 25.34 -2.07
N LYS A 20 -46.68 24.98 -1.53
CA LYS A 20 -45.58 25.89 -1.11
C LYS A 20 -44.57 25.12 -0.25
N ASN A 21 -43.30 25.21 -0.66
CA ASN A 21 -42.08 25.03 0.12
C ASN A 21 -42.12 23.98 1.24
N CYS A 22 -41.61 22.78 0.94
CA CYS A 22 -41.01 21.95 1.97
C CYS A 22 -40.01 22.81 2.78
N PRO A 23 -39.88 22.63 4.10
CA PRO A 23 -38.65 23.00 4.76
C PRO A 23 -37.60 22.04 4.20
N ASP A 24 -36.93 22.50 3.15
CA ASP A 24 -35.82 21.79 2.57
C ASP A 24 -34.78 21.64 3.67
N ILE A 25 -34.68 20.46 4.27
CA ILE A 25 -33.37 19.99 4.72
C ILE A 25 -32.62 19.70 3.41
N TYR A 26 -32.21 20.77 2.72
CA TYR A 26 -31.09 20.70 1.82
C TYR A 26 -29.93 20.27 2.71
N LEU A 27 -29.65 18.97 2.75
CA LEU A 27 -28.25 18.57 2.71
C LEU A 27 -27.72 19.13 1.39
N CYS A 28 -27.38 20.41 1.45
CA CYS A 28 -26.81 21.14 0.36
C CYS A 28 -25.60 20.32 -0.04
N LYS A 29 -25.57 19.86 -1.29
CA LYS A 29 -24.38 19.26 -1.85
C LYS A 29 -23.30 20.33 -1.71
N TYR A 30 -22.51 20.23 -0.65
CA TYR A 30 -21.41 21.12 -0.39
C TYR A 30 -20.35 20.75 -1.40
N ASP A 31 -20.51 21.26 -2.64
CA ASP A 31 -19.55 21.13 -3.70
C ASP A 31 -18.33 21.94 -3.25
N LEU A 32 -17.40 21.29 -2.54
CA LEU A 32 -16.11 21.86 -2.13
C LEU A 32 -15.31 22.43 -3.32
N LYS A 33 -15.71 22.11 -4.55
CA LYS A 33 -15.17 22.72 -5.78
C LYS A 33 -15.65 24.14 -6.05
N ASN A 34 -16.85 24.54 -5.62
CA ASN A 34 -17.39 25.88 -5.91
C ASN A 34 -16.84 26.99 -4.99
N ASN A 35 -16.21 26.65 -3.86
CA ASN A 35 -15.45 27.65 -3.10
C ASN A 35 -14.10 28.01 -3.75
N ALA A 36 -13.74 27.39 -4.88
CA ALA A 36 -12.58 27.81 -5.67
C ALA A 36 -12.86 29.06 -6.53
N SER A 37 -14.13 29.40 -6.82
CA SER A 37 -14.47 30.57 -7.64
C SER A 37 -14.56 31.88 -6.86
N GLN A 38 -14.44 31.85 -5.53
CA GLN A 38 -14.28 33.02 -4.66
C GLN A 38 -12.81 33.30 -4.27
N CYS A 39 -11.83 32.69 -4.97
CA CYS A 39 -10.43 33.10 -4.84
C CYS A 39 -10.15 34.34 -5.70
N ASP A 40 -10.36 35.47 -5.04
CA ASP A 40 -10.02 36.86 -5.32
C ASP A 40 -8.95 37.16 -6.39
N LYS A 41 -9.17 38.34 -6.97
CA LYS A 41 -8.39 39.12 -7.94
C LYS A 41 -6.95 39.43 -7.49
N LYS A 42 -6.14 38.42 -7.13
CA LYS A 42 -4.69 38.59 -6.95
C LYS A 42 -4.01 38.60 -8.32
N SER A 43 -3.10 39.56 -8.53
CA SER A 43 -2.23 39.64 -9.70
C SER A 43 -1.58 38.28 -10.02
N LEU A 44 -1.42 37.97 -11.31
CA LEU A 44 -0.77 36.74 -11.80
C LEU A 44 0.60 36.52 -11.12
N ILE A 45 1.35 37.60 -10.91
CA ILE A 45 2.65 37.61 -10.23
C ILE A 45 2.50 37.17 -8.78
N THR A 46 1.51 37.69 -8.07
CA THR A 46 1.24 37.32 -6.68
C THR A 46 0.82 35.84 -6.56
N ARG A 47 0.05 35.31 -7.53
CA ARG A 47 -0.32 33.89 -7.58
C ARG A 47 0.87 32.99 -7.84
N ILE A 48 1.75 33.35 -8.79
CA ILE A 48 2.98 32.63 -9.07
C ILE A 48 3.88 32.66 -7.83
N PHE A 49 4.05 33.82 -7.21
CA PHE A 49 4.84 33.98 -5.98
C PHE A 49 4.33 33.08 -4.84
N TYR A 50 3.03 33.12 -4.50
CA TYR A 50 2.47 32.26 -3.45
C TYR A 50 2.57 30.77 -3.80
N ARG A 51 2.46 30.41 -5.08
CA ARG A 51 2.59 29.01 -5.52
C ARG A 51 4.03 28.52 -5.45
N SER A 52 5.00 29.35 -5.81
CA SER A 52 6.44 29.07 -5.64
C SER A 52 6.81 28.99 -4.17
N VAL A 53 6.31 29.88 -3.31
CA VAL A 53 6.53 29.81 -1.85
C VAL A 53 5.88 28.57 -1.26
N SER A 54 4.67 28.19 -1.70
CA SER A 54 4.01 26.95 -1.27
C SER A 54 4.72 25.68 -1.75
N PHE A 55 5.62 25.77 -2.74
CA PHE A 55 6.40 24.65 -3.24
C PHE A 55 7.60 24.32 -2.35
N PHE A 56 8.02 25.25 -1.48
CA PHE A 56 9.08 25.05 -0.49
C PHE A 56 8.48 25.05 0.92
N PRO A 57 8.06 23.89 1.45
CA PRO A 57 7.43 23.79 2.77
C PRO A 57 8.26 24.39 3.90
N ILE A 58 9.60 24.40 3.77
CA ILE A 58 10.52 24.99 4.76
C ILE A 58 10.15 26.42 5.14
N ILE A 59 9.71 27.24 4.19
CA ILE A 59 9.34 28.64 4.42
C ILE A 59 8.11 28.74 5.34
N SER A 60 7.24 27.72 5.34
CA SER A 60 6.00 27.72 6.12
C SER A 60 6.15 27.20 7.54
N TRP A 61 7.06 26.24 7.78
CA TRP A 61 7.22 25.61 9.09
C TRP A 61 8.39 26.18 9.89
N LEU A 62 9.47 26.62 9.24
CA LEU A 62 10.67 27.13 9.92
C LEU A 62 10.38 28.38 10.79
N PRO A 63 9.55 29.35 10.38
CA PRO A 63 9.18 30.49 11.24
C PRO A 63 8.31 30.10 12.45
N LYS A 64 7.63 28.94 12.39
CA LYS A 64 6.78 28.43 13.48
C LYS A 64 7.55 27.48 14.41
N TYR A 65 8.87 27.42 14.27
CA TYR A 65 9.71 26.50 15.01
C TYR A 65 9.84 26.92 16.48
N ASN A 66 9.46 26.02 17.40
CA ASN A 66 9.65 26.23 18.82
C ASN A 66 11.05 25.80 19.27
N PHE A 67 11.96 26.76 19.40
CA PHE A 67 13.34 26.51 19.81
C PHE A 67 13.47 25.90 21.21
N GLY A 68 12.60 26.25 22.16
CA GLY A 68 12.72 25.77 23.54
C GLY A 68 12.51 24.26 23.68
N GLU A 69 11.54 23.70 22.96
CA GLU A 69 11.16 22.29 23.13
C GLU A 69 11.64 21.34 22.01
N CYS A 70 11.88 21.86 20.81
CA CYS A 70 12.22 21.03 19.65
C CYS A 70 13.72 20.95 19.40
N PHE A 71 14.49 22.01 19.72
CA PHE A 71 15.89 22.13 19.30
C PHE A 71 16.78 21.00 19.79
N ILE A 72 16.80 20.75 21.10
CA ILE A 72 17.60 19.67 21.71
C ILE A 72 17.15 18.29 21.20
N SER A 73 15.83 18.10 21.05
CA SER A 73 15.25 16.86 20.54
C SER A 73 15.68 16.58 19.10
N ASP A 74 15.67 17.61 18.26
CA ASP A 74 16.02 17.51 16.84
C ASP A 74 17.54 17.36 16.64
N ILE A 75 18.37 17.96 17.49
CA ILE A 75 19.83 17.73 17.51
C ILE A 75 20.15 16.29 17.88
N ILE A 76 19.62 15.81 19.02
CA ILE A 76 19.92 14.46 19.52
C ILE A 76 19.47 13.42 18.50
N SER A 77 18.25 13.56 17.99
CA SER A 77 17.70 12.63 17.00
C SER A 77 18.39 12.73 15.64
N GLY A 78 18.81 13.92 15.22
CA GLY A 78 19.60 14.13 13.99
C GLY A 78 20.99 13.52 14.07
N ILE A 79 21.72 13.73 15.18
CA ILE A 79 23.03 13.08 15.41
C ILE A 79 22.86 11.57 15.49
N THR A 80 21.87 11.07 16.25
CA THR A 80 21.60 9.63 16.36
C THR A 80 21.33 9.01 14.99
N THR A 81 20.53 9.68 14.16
CA THR A 81 20.21 9.23 12.80
C THR A 81 21.44 9.28 11.90
N GLY A 82 22.23 10.35 11.99
CA GLY A 82 23.51 10.51 11.28
C GLY A 82 24.50 9.40 11.59
N ILE A 83 24.58 8.99 12.86
CA ILE A 83 25.42 7.87 13.29
C ILE A 83 24.99 6.57 12.60
N LEU A 84 23.69 6.30 12.45
CA LEU A 84 23.20 5.13 11.72
C LEU A 84 23.47 5.19 10.21
N HIS A 85 23.53 6.38 9.63
CA HIS A 85 23.83 6.56 8.21
C HIS A 85 25.26 6.16 7.83
N VAL A 86 26.24 6.26 8.75
CA VAL A 86 27.65 5.98 8.43
C VAL A 86 27.87 4.50 8.02
N PRO A 87 27.61 3.49 8.89
CA PRO A 87 27.78 2.09 8.52
C PRO A 87 26.88 1.69 7.36
N GLN A 88 25.61 2.12 7.39
CA GLN A 88 24.63 1.74 6.39
C GLN A 88 24.96 2.33 5.01
N GLY A 89 25.41 3.58 4.95
CA GLY A 89 25.89 4.23 3.73
C GLY A 89 27.00 3.44 3.08
N ILE A 90 28.09 3.22 3.82
CA ILE A 90 29.30 2.52 3.35
C ILE A 90 28.95 1.13 2.82
N ALA A 91 28.18 0.38 3.60
CA ALA A 91 27.88 -1.00 3.26
C ALA A 91 26.88 -1.12 2.10
N TYR A 92 25.92 -0.19 1.99
CA TYR A 92 24.99 -0.18 0.85
C TYR A 92 25.63 0.32 -0.44
N ALA A 93 26.67 1.16 -0.38
CA ALA A 93 27.45 1.51 -1.56
C ALA A 93 28.13 0.26 -2.17
N LYS A 94 28.66 -0.61 -1.32
CA LYS A 94 29.20 -1.90 -1.76
C LYS A 94 28.15 -2.78 -2.44
N LEU A 95 26.94 -2.84 -1.87
CA LEU A 95 25.82 -3.57 -2.48
C LEU A 95 25.44 -3.02 -3.86
N SER A 96 25.52 -1.71 -4.09
CA SER A 96 25.29 -1.10 -5.41
C SER A 96 26.48 -1.24 -6.38
N GLY A 97 27.59 -1.85 -5.93
CA GLY A 97 28.78 -2.07 -6.76
C GLY A 97 29.61 -0.81 -6.98
N VAL A 98 29.55 0.15 -6.04
CA VAL A 98 30.34 1.37 -6.08
C VAL A 98 31.20 1.51 -4.80
N PRO A 99 32.30 2.27 -4.84
CA PRO A 99 33.12 2.57 -3.66
C PRO A 99 32.32 3.12 -2.46
N ALA A 100 32.80 2.79 -1.25
CA ALA A 100 32.15 3.12 0.03
C ALA A 100 31.78 4.60 0.22
N VAL A 101 32.64 5.50 -0.26
CA VAL A 101 32.48 6.95 -0.15
C VAL A 101 31.12 7.42 -0.68
N TYR A 102 30.66 6.86 -1.79
CA TYR A 102 29.42 7.29 -2.44
C TYR A 102 28.20 7.04 -1.57
N GLY A 103 28.25 6.09 -0.63
CA GLY A 103 27.19 5.86 0.35
C GLY A 103 27.07 6.98 1.39
N LEU A 104 28.19 7.60 1.76
CA LEU A 104 28.21 8.78 2.61
C LEU A 104 27.68 10.01 1.85
N TYR A 105 28.04 10.15 0.57
CA TYR A 105 27.52 11.23 -0.28
C TYR A 105 26.00 11.16 -0.46
N VAL A 106 25.45 9.98 -0.77
CA VAL A 106 24.00 9.75 -0.83
C VAL A 106 23.34 10.12 0.49
N SER A 107 23.91 9.66 1.60
CA SER A 107 23.38 9.89 2.94
C SER A 107 23.46 11.34 3.40
N PHE A 108 24.39 12.12 2.85
CA PHE A 108 24.51 13.56 3.10
C PHE A 108 23.54 14.37 2.21
N LEU A 109 23.54 14.15 0.90
CA LEU A 109 22.79 14.97 -0.06
C LEU A 109 21.28 14.74 0.05
N ALA A 110 20.84 13.50 0.22
CA ALA A 110 19.40 13.17 0.20
C ALA A 110 18.59 13.83 1.34
N PRO A 111 18.99 13.73 2.63
CA PRO A 111 18.30 14.44 3.71
C PRO A 111 18.45 15.97 3.61
N PHE A 112 19.61 16.47 3.16
CA PHE A 112 19.81 17.91 2.96
C PHE A 112 18.86 18.50 1.93
N LEU A 113 18.70 17.85 0.77
CA LEU A 113 17.75 18.30 -0.26
C LEU A 113 16.30 18.11 0.16
N TYR A 114 16.00 17.02 0.88
CA TYR A 114 14.65 16.75 1.37
C TYR A 114 14.16 17.79 2.39
N LEU A 115 15.06 18.38 3.20
CA LEU A 115 14.76 19.44 4.16
C LEU A 115 13.96 20.61 3.54
N PHE A 116 14.28 20.99 2.30
CA PHE A 116 13.68 22.16 1.66
C PHE A 116 12.29 21.88 1.05
N LEU A 117 12.07 20.63 0.63
CA LEU A 117 10.97 20.26 -0.26
C LEU A 117 9.94 19.34 0.39
N GLY A 118 10.33 18.56 1.40
CA GLY A 118 9.48 17.56 2.05
C GLY A 118 8.43 18.17 2.98
N THR A 119 7.36 17.43 3.29
CA THR A 119 6.33 17.80 4.27
C THR A 119 6.27 16.87 5.48
N SER A 120 6.73 15.61 5.35
CA SER A 120 6.83 14.70 6.50
C SER A 120 7.94 15.14 7.45
N LYS A 121 7.61 15.23 8.74
CA LYS A 121 8.51 15.68 9.81
C LYS A 121 9.59 14.66 10.17
N HIS A 122 9.36 13.38 9.90
CA HIS A 122 10.17 12.27 10.42
C HIS A 122 10.77 11.40 9.31
N ALA A 123 10.69 11.81 8.05
CA ALA A 123 11.25 11.03 6.95
C ALA A 123 12.79 11.12 6.93
N SER A 124 13.45 9.98 7.13
CA SER A 124 14.91 9.82 6.97
C SER A 124 15.23 9.28 5.57
N LEU A 125 15.59 10.19 4.66
CA LEU A 125 15.98 9.88 3.28
C LEU A 125 17.48 9.54 3.21
N GLY A 126 17.87 8.53 2.43
CA GLY A 126 19.28 8.19 2.19
C GLY A 126 19.45 6.82 1.55
N SER A 127 20.57 6.16 1.81
CA SER A 127 20.84 4.82 1.28
C SER A 127 19.93 3.75 1.91
N VAL A 128 19.41 2.82 1.11
CA VAL A 128 18.55 1.71 1.57
C VAL A 128 19.01 0.41 0.94
N SER A 129 19.02 -0.68 1.71
CA SER A 129 19.59 -1.98 1.32
C SER A 129 19.01 -2.55 0.03
N PHE A 130 17.69 -2.65 -0.09
CA PHE A 130 17.05 -3.24 -1.27
C PHE A 130 17.17 -2.36 -2.52
N ILE A 131 17.17 -1.03 -2.38
CA ILE A 131 17.42 -0.11 -3.49
C ILE A 131 18.87 -0.20 -3.97
N ALA A 132 19.82 -0.31 -3.03
CA ALA A 132 21.21 -0.54 -3.34
C ALA A 132 21.41 -1.87 -4.07
N LEU A 133 20.74 -2.94 -3.65
CA LEU A 133 20.80 -4.24 -4.32
C LEU A 133 20.22 -4.18 -5.75
N MET A 134 19.04 -3.57 -5.93
CA MET A 134 18.45 -3.36 -7.27
C MET A 134 19.36 -2.51 -8.17
N THR A 135 20.00 -1.50 -7.59
CA THR A 135 20.99 -0.66 -8.28
C THR A 135 22.22 -1.48 -8.67
N GLY A 136 22.71 -2.34 -7.78
CA GLY A 136 23.86 -3.21 -8.03
C GLY A 136 23.61 -4.20 -9.17
N VAL A 137 22.43 -4.83 -9.20
CA VAL A 137 22.01 -5.71 -10.30
C VAL A 137 21.94 -4.94 -11.61
N THR A 138 21.38 -3.72 -11.60
CA THR A 138 21.32 -2.87 -12.80
C THR A 138 22.71 -2.47 -13.27
N ASN A 139 23.59 -2.11 -12.34
CA ASN A 139 24.97 -1.71 -12.62
C ASN A 139 25.75 -2.86 -13.27
N GLU A 140 25.63 -4.07 -12.73
CA GLU A 140 26.26 -5.28 -13.26
C GLU A 140 25.74 -5.64 -14.65
N MET A 141 24.41 -5.64 -14.85
CA MET A 141 23.79 -5.90 -16.15
C MET A 141 24.30 -4.96 -17.25
N ILE A 142 24.45 -3.68 -16.95
CA ILE A 142 24.93 -2.67 -17.91
C ILE A 142 26.44 -2.81 -18.14
N GLN A 143 27.22 -3.07 -17.08
CA GLN A 143 28.64 -3.33 -17.22
C GLN A 143 28.90 -4.57 -18.08
N GLU A 144 28.16 -5.66 -17.89
CA GLU A 144 28.26 -6.84 -18.75
C GLU A 144 27.88 -6.52 -20.19
N LYS A 145 26.76 -5.82 -20.40
CA LYS A 145 26.31 -5.39 -21.73
C LYS A 145 27.40 -4.59 -22.47
N TYR A 146 28.12 -3.72 -21.79
CA TYR A 146 29.16 -2.89 -22.40
C TYR A 146 30.54 -3.57 -22.46
N LYS A 147 30.88 -4.46 -21.52
CA LYS A 147 32.11 -5.30 -21.56
C LYS A 147 32.06 -6.36 -22.66
N ILE A 148 30.92 -7.03 -22.84
CA ILE A 148 30.71 -8.07 -23.87
C ILE A 148 30.78 -7.47 -25.28
N GLY A 149 30.46 -6.18 -25.44
CA GLY A 149 30.70 -5.46 -26.70
C GLY A 149 32.18 -5.46 -27.11
N ILE A 150 33.10 -5.34 -26.14
CA ILE A 150 34.54 -5.25 -26.41
C ILE A 150 35.15 -6.63 -26.75
N SER A 151 34.68 -7.71 -26.13
CA SER A 151 35.28 -9.03 -26.30
C SER A 151 34.90 -9.74 -27.61
N HIS A 152 33.77 -9.40 -28.24
CA HIS A 152 33.32 -10.05 -29.48
C HIS A 152 33.64 -9.30 -30.78
N GLN A 153 34.12 -8.05 -30.75
CA GLN A 153 34.47 -7.30 -31.96
C GLN A 153 35.62 -6.32 -31.73
N ILE A 154 36.84 -6.84 -31.58
CA ILE A 154 38.05 -6.02 -31.42
C ILE A 154 38.32 -5.10 -32.64
N ASN A 155 37.67 -5.31 -33.80
CA ASN A 155 37.95 -4.55 -35.03
C ASN A 155 36.75 -3.84 -35.70
N ASN A 156 35.54 -3.83 -35.14
CA ASN A 156 34.35 -3.27 -35.83
C ASN A 156 33.39 -2.48 -34.93
N TYR A 157 33.92 -1.74 -33.95
CA TYR A 157 33.10 -0.70 -33.33
C TYR A 157 33.08 0.55 -34.25
N PRO A 158 31.90 1.08 -34.63
CA PRO A 158 31.86 2.39 -35.27
C PRO A 158 32.46 3.42 -34.28
N PRO A 159 33.26 4.40 -34.74
CA PRO A 159 33.96 5.38 -33.87
C PRO A 159 33.02 6.18 -32.95
N ASN A 160 31.71 6.13 -33.20
CA ASN A 160 30.68 6.80 -32.40
C ASN A 160 30.37 6.11 -31.04
N GLU A 161 30.88 4.89 -30.78
CA GLU A 161 30.50 4.11 -29.59
C GLU A 161 31.65 3.72 -28.63
N GLU A 162 32.88 4.21 -28.85
CA GLU A 162 34.05 3.93 -27.98
C GLU A 162 33.84 4.30 -26.50
N TRP A 163 33.03 5.34 -26.24
CA TRP A 163 32.73 5.81 -24.89
C TRP A 163 32.09 4.72 -24.00
N LYS A 164 31.42 3.71 -24.58
CA LYS A 164 30.74 2.63 -23.82
C LYS A 164 31.73 1.78 -23.01
N GLY A 165 32.97 1.64 -23.45
CA GLY A 165 33.99 0.84 -22.76
C GLY A 165 34.61 1.50 -21.53
N ASN A 166 34.50 2.83 -21.40
CA ASN A 166 35.12 3.61 -20.32
C ASN A 166 34.14 4.00 -19.21
N VAL A 167 32.90 3.52 -19.26
CA VAL A 167 31.87 3.91 -18.30
C VAL A 167 32.19 3.30 -16.94
N THR A 168 32.32 4.16 -15.93
CA THR A 168 32.55 3.71 -14.55
C THR A 168 31.26 3.26 -13.86
N PRO A 169 31.33 2.35 -12.87
CA PRO A 169 30.15 1.90 -12.12
C PRO A 169 29.33 3.06 -11.51
N ILE A 170 30.01 4.10 -11.01
CA ILE A 170 29.37 5.26 -10.41
C ILE A 170 28.63 6.12 -11.45
N GLN A 171 29.15 6.23 -12.67
CA GLN A 171 28.49 6.95 -13.77
C GLN A 171 27.20 6.26 -14.23
N ILE A 172 27.15 4.92 -14.14
CA ILE A 172 25.92 4.16 -14.40
C ILE A 172 24.88 4.47 -13.31
N THR A 173 25.27 4.40 -12.04
CA THR A 173 24.34 4.61 -10.92
C THR A 173 23.86 6.06 -10.79
N THR A 174 24.69 7.05 -11.15
CA THR A 174 24.29 8.47 -11.20
C THR A 174 23.27 8.70 -12.31
N SER A 175 23.51 8.17 -13.50
CA SER A 175 22.59 8.24 -14.64
C SER A 175 21.27 7.53 -14.33
N LEU A 176 21.33 6.40 -13.62
CA LEU A 176 20.15 5.71 -13.10
C LEU A 176 19.37 6.58 -12.10
N THR A 177 20.07 7.26 -11.19
CA THR A 177 19.46 8.16 -10.20
C THR A 177 18.75 9.33 -10.88
N PHE A 178 19.36 9.91 -11.92
CA PHE A 178 18.75 10.96 -12.73
C PHE A 178 17.48 10.45 -13.44
N ALA A 179 17.56 9.28 -14.09
CA ALA A 179 16.42 8.66 -14.77
C ALA A 179 15.25 8.38 -13.81
N ILE A 180 15.55 7.82 -12.62
CA ILE A 180 14.56 7.62 -11.55
C ILE A 180 13.92 8.96 -11.15
N GLY A 181 14.73 10.00 -10.99
CA GLY A 181 14.26 11.35 -10.66
C GLY A 181 13.27 11.91 -11.69
N ILE A 182 13.56 11.75 -12.99
CA ILE A 182 12.66 12.14 -14.08
C ILE A 182 11.36 11.34 -14.05
N ILE A 183 11.43 10.02 -13.85
CA ILE A 183 10.24 9.16 -13.81
C ILE A 183 9.35 9.52 -12.61
N LEU A 184 9.95 9.73 -11.44
CA LEU A 184 9.23 10.19 -10.25
C LEU A 184 8.63 11.58 -10.44
N LEU A 185 9.35 12.49 -11.13
CA LEU A 185 8.84 13.81 -11.45
C LEU A 185 7.64 13.72 -12.40
N THR A 186 7.74 12.88 -13.42
CA THR A 186 6.64 12.61 -14.36
C THR A 186 5.44 12.03 -13.63
N ALA A 187 5.65 11.07 -12.72
CA ALA A 187 4.61 10.53 -11.86
C ALA A 187 3.98 11.60 -10.94
N SER A 188 4.78 12.54 -10.43
CA SER A 188 4.32 13.69 -9.64
C SER A 188 3.39 14.62 -10.45
N ILE A 189 3.81 14.96 -11.67
CA ILE A 189 3.07 15.85 -12.57
C ILE A 189 1.74 15.20 -12.98
N LEU A 190 1.77 13.91 -13.33
CA LEU A 190 0.59 13.12 -13.65
C LEU A 190 -0.29 12.79 -12.43
N LYS A 191 0.13 13.20 -11.22
CA LYS A 191 -0.56 12.94 -9.95
C LYS A 191 -0.83 11.44 -9.73
N LEU A 192 0.13 10.58 -10.08
CA LEU A 192 0.06 9.12 -9.92
C LEU A 192 0.15 8.65 -8.45
N LYS A 193 -0.16 9.51 -7.48
CA LYS A 193 -0.36 9.12 -6.07
C LYS A 193 -1.48 8.07 -5.88
N VAL A 194 -2.30 7.83 -6.91
CA VAL A 194 -3.28 6.75 -6.94
C VAL A 194 -2.59 5.38 -7.02
N LEU A 195 -1.39 5.28 -7.61
CA LEU A 195 -0.66 4.01 -7.71
C LEU A 195 -0.36 3.42 -6.33
N THR A 196 -0.10 4.26 -5.33
CA THR A 196 0.12 3.80 -3.95
C THR A 196 -1.15 3.32 -3.26
N THR A 197 -2.34 3.64 -3.79
CA THR A 197 -3.61 3.06 -3.31
C THR A 197 -3.73 1.58 -3.68
N TYR A 198 -3.05 1.14 -4.74
CA TYR A 198 -3.09 -0.25 -5.22
C TYR A 198 -2.01 -1.15 -4.60
N MET A 199 -1.17 -0.63 -3.70
CA MET A 199 -0.14 -1.41 -3.00
C MET A 199 -0.50 -1.56 -1.52
N PRO A 200 -1.20 -2.65 -1.14
CA PRO A 200 -1.59 -2.85 0.25
C PRO A 200 -0.36 -3.07 1.15
N ASP A 201 -0.49 -2.74 2.45
CA ASP A 201 0.60 -2.92 3.42
C ASP A 201 1.12 -4.36 3.48
N SER A 202 0.24 -5.35 3.25
CA SER A 202 0.59 -6.77 3.16
C SER A 202 1.59 -7.05 2.03
N LEU A 203 1.43 -6.39 0.88
CA LEU A 203 2.37 -6.51 -0.24
C LEU A 203 3.74 -5.95 0.14
N ILE A 204 3.78 -4.73 0.69
CA ILE A 204 5.03 -4.04 1.05
C ILE A 204 5.78 -4.85 2.12
N LYS A 205 5.09 -5.36 3.13
CA LYS A 205 5.69 -6.19 4.19
C LYS A 205 6.22 -7.52 3.64
N GLY A 206 5.47 -8.21 2.78
CA GLY A 206 5.91 -9.46 2.16
C GLY A 206 7.13 -9.25 1.26
N PHE A 207 7.05 -8.27 0.36
CA PHE A 207 8.13 -7.87 -0.56
C PHE A 207 9.41 -7.46 0.19
N THR A 208 9.32 -6.55 1.16
CA THR A 208 10.50 -6.09 1.91
C THR A 208 11.15 -7.20 2.74
N THR A 209 10.36 -8.16 3.23
CA THR A 209 10.89 -9.33 3.94
C THR A 209 11.60 -10.29 2.98
N GLY A 210 11.08 -10.49 1.76
CA GLY A 210 11.77 -11.26 0.72
C GLY A 210 13.06 -10.58 0.25
N ALA A 211 13.03 -9.25 0.07
CA ALA A 211 14.22 -8.47 -0.25
C ALA A 211 15.27 -8.53 0.87
N ALA A 212 14.86 -8.57 2.15
CA ALA A 212 15.78 -8.74 3.27
C ALA A 212 16.53 -10.09 3.23
N VAL A 213 15.90 -11.18 2.73
CA VAL A 213 16.59 -12.47 2.50
C VAL A 213 17.72 -12.31 1.49
N HIS A 214 17.46 -11.68 0.34
CA HIS A 214 18.47 -11.39 -0.68
C HIS A 214 19.62 -10.55 -0.15
N VAL A 215 19.33 -9.55 0.70
CA VAL A 215 20.37 -8.72 1.32
C VAL A 215 21.22 -9.56 2.28
N VAL A 216 20.62 -10.35 3.19
CA VAL A 216 21.38 -11.21 4.11
C VAL A 216 22.28 -12.17 3.35
N LEU A 217 21.77 -12.85 2.32
CA LEU A 217 22.58 -13.76 1.50
C LEU A 217 23.74 -13.04 0.80
N SER A 218 23.57 -11.76 0.49
CA SER A 218 24.62 -10.91 -0.08
C SER A 218 25.55 -10.26 0.94
N GLN A 219 25.36 -10.54 2.23
CA GLN A 219 26.30 -10.18 3.30
C GLN A 219 27.11 -11.39 3.78
N LEU A 220 26.68 -12.62 3.47
CA LEU A 220 27.30 -13.83 4.00
C LEU A 220 28.70 -14.06 3.44
N ASP A 221 28.97 -13.67 2.20
CA ASP A 221 30.29 -13.67 1.57
C ASP A 221 31.33 -12.93 2.43
N ASP A 222 31.00 -11.71 2.87
CA ASP A 222 31.87 -10.93 3.75
C ASP A 222 31.97 -11.48 5.18
N ILE A 223 30.87 -12.02 5.72
CA ILE A 223 30.86 -12.63 7.06
C ILE A 223 31.78 -13.85 7.11
N PHE A 224 31.72 -14.70 6.08
CA PHE A 224 32.57 -15.87 5.94
C PHE A 224 33.96 -15.55 5.36
N GLY A 225 34.15 -14.35 4.80
CA GLY A 225 35.41 -13.93 4.18
C GLY A 225 35.74 -14.70 2.89
N VAL A 226 34.71 -15.08 2.13
CA VAL A 226 34.82 -15.83 0.87
C VAL A 226 34.34 -14.99 -0.31
N ASN A 227 34.97 -15.15 -1.48
CA ASN A 227 34.58 -14.42 -2.68
C ASN A 227 33.60 -15.25 -3.50
N ILE A 228 32.32 -14.89 -3.44
CA ILE A 228 31.26 -15.57 -4.21
C ILE A 228 30.87 -14.65 -5.38
N PRO A 229 30.83 -15.16 -6.63
CA PRO A 229 30.36 -14.35 -7.75
C PRO A 229 28.91 -13.92 -7.52
N ARG A 230 28.55 -12.74 -8.02
CA ARG A 230 27.17 -12.30 -8.01
C ARG A 230 26.38 -13.16 -9.00
N ILE A 231 25.31 -13.75 -8.50
CA ILE A 231 24.37 -14.53 -9.31
C ILE A 231 23.11 -13.67 -9.39
N SER A 232 22.47 -13.65 -10.55
CA SER A 232 21.17 -13.02 -10.78
C SER A 232 20.25 -14.00 -11.50
N GLY A 233 18.94 -13.74 -11.48
CA GLY A 233 17.94 -14.54 -12.18
C GLY A 233 17.09 -15.43 -11.27
N PHE A 234 16.31 -16.31 -11.91
CA PHE A 234 15.39 -17.20 -11.22
C PHE A 234 16.16 -18.21 -10.34
N GLY A 235 15.75 -18.37 -9.08
CA GLY A 235 16.40 -19.27 -8.14
C GLY A 235 17.75 -18.77 -7.61
N ASN A 236 18.09 -17.50 -7.81
CA ASN A 236 19.34 -16.87 -7.34
C ASN A 236 19.67 -17.20 -5.87
N VAL A 237 18.68 -17.08 -4.97
CA VAL A 237 18.84 -17.43 -3.56
C VAL A 237 19.39 -18.85 -3.38
N VAL A 238 18.80 -19.83 -4.08
CA VAL A 238 19.19 -21.24 -3.96
C VAL A 238 20.59 -21.44 -4.54
N LEU A 239 20.85 -20.90 -5.73
CA LEU A 239 22.18 -21.01 -6.37
C LEU A 239 23.29 -20.40 -5.50
N LYS A 240 23.03 -19.21 -4.93
CA LYS A 240 23.97 -18.54 -4.03
C LYS A 240 24.19 -19.33 -2.73
N THR A 241 23.14 -19.92 -2.16
CA THR A 241 23.31 -20.80 -0.98
C THR A 241 24.15 -22.05 -1.29
N ILE A 242 23.99 -22.65 -2.47
CA ILE A 242 24.81 -23.79 -2.90
C ILE A 242 26.27 -23.37 -3.13
N ALA A 243 26.50 -22.24 -3.78
CA ALA A 243 27.84 -21.69 -3.98
C ALA A 243 28.54 -21.42 -2.64
N LEU A 244 27.83 -20.84 -1.69
CA LEU A 244 28.33 -20.61 -0.34
C LEU A 244 28.64 -21.91 0.40
N GLY A 245 27.80 -22.94 0.24
CA GLY A 245 28.05 -24.27 0.80
C GLY A 245 29.29 -24.95 0.24
N LYS A 246 29.65 -24.70 -1.03
CA LYS A 246 30.87 -25.23 -1.66
C LYS A 246 32.14 -24.57 -1.10
N GLU A 247 32.09 -23.26 -0.84
CA GLU A 247 33.22 -22.48 -0.31
C GLU A 247 33.37 -22.57 1.22
N ILE A 248 32.57 -23.41 1.90
CA ILE A 248 32.56 -23.50 3.38
C ILE A 248 33.91 -23.93 3.98
N LEU A 249 34.74 -24.64 3.21
CA LEU A 249 36.07 -25.08 3.64
C LEU A 249 37.14 -23.98 3.48
N HIS A 250 36.87 -22.95 2.68
CA HIS A 250 37.76 -21.82 2.41
C HIS A 250 37.44 -20.57 3.24
N VAL A 251 36.60 -20.72 4.27
CA VAL A 251 36.19 -19.65 5.18
C VAL A 251 37.39 -19.06 5.92
N ASN A 252 37.47 -17.73 5.97
CA ASN A 252 38.46 -17.04 6.78
C ASN A 252 38.00 -17.04 8.25
N TYR A 253 38.72 -17.76 9.11
CA TYR A 253 38.36 -17.90 10.51
C TYR A 253 38.36 -16.56 11.28
N ILE A 254 39.21 -15.60 10.90
CA ILE A 254 39.30 -14.29 11.55
C ILE A 254 38.08 -13.43 11.21
N THR A 255 37.62 -13.46 9.95
CA THR A 255 36.40 -12.74 9.56
C THR A 255 35.16 -13.35 10.22
N LEU A 256 35.10 -14.67 10.32
CA LEU A 256 34.00 -15.35 10.97
C LEU A 256 33.95 -15.05 12.48
N LEU A 257 35.09 -15.14 13.17
CA LEU A 257 35.18 -14.88 14.61
C LEU A 257 34.85 -13.42 14.94
N SER A 258 35.38 -12.48 14.17
CA SER A 258 35.07 -11.05 14.33
C SER A 258 33.59 -10.75 14.07
N SER A 259 32.96 -11.42 13.08
CA SER A 259 31.53 -11.32 12.81
C SER A 259 30.68 -11.87 13.96
N ILE A 260 31.00 -13.05 14.48
CA ILE A 260 30.30 -13.65 15.63
C ILE A 260 30.41 -12.73 16.85
N PHE A 261 31.61 -12.24 17.16
CA PHE A 261 31.80 -11.32 18.28
C PHE A 261 31.00 -10.03 18.11
N THR A 262 31.03 -9.44 16.90
CA THR A 262 30.25 -8.24 16.58
C THR A 262 28.76 -8.50 16.76
N PHE A 263 28.25 -9.62 16.26
CA PHE A 263 26.83 -9.97 16.39
C PHE A 263 26.42 -10.12 17.86
N VAL A 264 27.23 -10.83 18.66
CA VAL A 264 27.01 -11.01 20.10
C VAL A 264 27.07 -9.66 20.83
N PHE A 265 28.03 -8.80 20.49
CA PHE A 265 28.16 -7.46 21.07
C PHE A 265 26.91 -6.60 20.79
N LEU A 266 26.45 -6.55 19.54
CA LEU A 266 25.23 -5.83 19.16
C LEU A 266 23.99 -6.41 19.85
N TRP A 267 23.88 -7.73 19.92
CA TRP A 267 22.77 -8.42 20.57
C TRP A 267 22.73 -8.15 22.09
N LEU A 268 23.87 -8.20 22.77
CA LEU A 268 23.98 -7.86 24.20
C LEU A 268 23.66 -6.38 24.45
N GLY A 269 24.17 -5.50 23.58
CA GLY A 269 23.90 -4.06 23.63
C GLY A 269 22.40 -3.73 23.55
N ASP A 270 21.72 -4.31 22.56
CA ASP A 270 20.28 -4.10 22.37
C ASP A 270 19.43 -4.76 23.46
N THR A 271 19.76 -6.00 23.86
CA THR A 271 18.91 -6.81 24.77
C THR A 271 19.07 -6.41 26.23
N PHE A 272 20.29 -6.12 26.71
CA PHE A 272 20.56 -5.87 28.13
C PHE A 272 20.89 -4.40 28.41
N MET A 273 21.82 -3.82 27.66
CA MET A 273 22.33 -2.47 27.95
C MET A 273 21.31 -1.38 27.64
N THR A 274 20.61 -1.49 26.50
CA THR A 274 19.57 -0.53 26.11
C THR A 274 18.45 -0.40 27.14
N PRO A 275 17.78 -1.49 27.60
CA PRO A 275 16.75 -1.36 28.63
C PRO A 275 17.31 -0.91 29.98
N PHE A 276 18.53 -1.34 30.36
CA PHE A 276 19.17 -0.87 31.58
C PHE A 276 19.39 0.65 31.57
N VAL A 277 19.91 1.18 30.47
CA VAL A 277 20.18 2.61 30.27
C VAL A 277 18.89 3.40 30.23
N LYS A 278 17.88 2.92 29.50
CA LYS A 278 16.55 3.56 29.45
C LYS A 278 15.91 3.66 30.83
N ARG A 279 16.11 2.66 31.69
CA ARG A 279 15.61 2.66 33.08
C ARG A 279 16.34 3.68 33.96
N LYS A 280 17.65 3.91 33.75
CA LYS A 280 18.49 4.74 34.64
C LYS A 280 18.61 6.20 34.20
N ILE A 281 18.71 6.47 32.90
CA ILE A 281 19.00 7.79 32.32
C ILE A 281 17.76 8.39 31.63
N GLY A 282 16.79 7.55 31.25
CA GLY A 282 15.52 7.94 30.67
C GLY A 282 15.30 7.40 29.24
N PRO A 283 14.04 7.42 28.75
CA PRO A 283 13.64 6.72 27.53
C PRO A 283 14.17 7.33 26.22
N LYS A 284 14.69 8.57 26.25
CA LYS A 284 15.12 9.33 25.07
C LYS A 284 16.55 9.03 24.60
N VAL A 285 17.36 8.36 25.44
CA VAL A 285 18.76 8.06 25.10
C VAL A 285 18.83 6.77 24.28
N ILE A 286 19.44 6.85 23.10
CA ILE A 286 19.75 5.71 22.24
C ILE A 286 21.27 5.58 22.16
N ILE A 287 21.78 4.40 22.49
CA ILE A 287 23.20 4.10 22.41
C ILE A 287 23.50 3.53 21.01
N PRO A 288 24.40 4.15 20.24
CA PRO A 288 24.76 3.67 18.91
C PRO A 288 25.79 2.53 18.99
N PHE A 289 25.35 1.33 19.32
CA PHE A 289 26.23 0.16 19.43
C PHE A 289 26.95 -0.16 18.12
N GLU A 290 26.33 0.16 16.98
CA GLU A 290 26.92 -0.02 15.64
C GLU A 290 28.20 0.80 15.49
N MET A 291 28.18 2.07 15.90
CA MET A 291 29.34 2.95 15.81
C MET A 291 30.44 2.55 16.80
N ILE A 292 30.06 2.14 18.01
CA ILE A 292 31.03 1.66 19.00
C ILE A 292 31.74 0.41 18.49
N ALA A 293 31.00 -0.53 17.90
CA ALA A 293 31.57 -1.73 17.28
C ALA A 293 32.54 -1.37 16.14
N MET A 294 32.15 -0.44 15.25
CA MET A 294 33.03 0.03 14.18
C MET A 294 34.33 0.62 14.72
N ILE A 295 34.26 1.55 15.68
CA ILE A 295 35.45 2.21 16.24
C ILE A 295 36.37 1.19 16.91
N LEU A 296 35.80 0.30 17.73
CA LEU A 296 36.55 -0.74 18.42
C LEU A 296 37.31 -1.64 17.44
N PHE A 297 36.64 -2.08 16.36
CA PHE A 297 37.27 -2.95 15.40
C PHE A 297 38.19 -2.24 14.40
N ILE A 298 38.01 -0.94 14.14
CA ILE A 298 39.02 -0.15 13.40
C ILE A 298 40.33 -0.15 14.20
N LEU A 299 40.27 0.09 15.51
CA LEU A 299 41.45 0.08 16.38
C LEU A 299 42.11 -1.30 16.43
N ILE A 300 41.32 -2.36 16.56
CA ILE A 300 41.82 -3.75 16.54
C ILE A 300 42.44 -4.08 15.17
N SER A 301 41.75 -3.75 14.08
CA SER A 301 42.20 -4.02 12.71
C SER A 301 43.53 -3.33 12.42
N LYS A 302 43.68 -2.07 12.86
CA LYS A 302 44.91 -1.30 12.74
C LYS A 302 46.04 -1.82 13.61
N TYR A 303 45.75 -2.26 14.84
CA TYR A 303 46.78 -2.80 15.74
C TYR A 303 47.32 -4.14 15.25
N PHE A 304 46.45 -5.02 14.75
CA PHE A 304 46.82 -6.37 14.30
C PHE A 304 47.10 -6.47 12.80
N ASN A 305 46.95 -5.38 12.04
CA ASN A 305 47.05 -5.33 10.58
C ASN A 305 46.24 -6.44 9.89
N PHE A 306 44.91 -6.44 10.11
CA PHE A 306 44.01 -7.51 9.63
C PHE A 306 44.12 -7.80 8.13
N HIS A 307 44.28 -6.76 7.31
CA HIS A 307 44.39 -6.94 5.86
C HIS A 307 45.65 -7.70 5.46
N ASN A 308 46.82 -7.26 5.94
CA ASN A 308 48.10 -7.83 5.53
C ASN A 308 48.38 -9.20 6.16
N ASN A 309 48.01 -9.38 7.43
CA ASN A 309 48.35 -10.59 8.18
C ASN A 309 47.32 -11.72 8.01
N PHE A 310 46.05 -11.37 7.84
CA PHE A 310 44.94 -12.33 7.88
C PHE A 310 44.05 -12.30 6.62
N ASN A 311 44.45 -11.55 5.58
CA ASN A 311 43.71 -11.41 4.32
C ASN A 311 42.22 -11.05 4.53
N VAL A 312 41.96 -10.18 5.50
CA VAL A 312 40.61 -9.68 5.77
C VAL A 312 40.30 -8.55 4.78
N SER A 313 39.11 -8.59 4.18
CA SER A 313 38.63 -7.51 3.31
C SER A 313 38.31 -6.26 4.13
N ILE A 314 38.87 -5.13 3.73
CA ILE A 314 38.71 -3.81 4.37
C ILE A 314 37.99 -2.82 3.44
N VAL A 315 37.50 -1.72 3.99
CA VAL A 315 36.82 -0.65 3.23
C VAL A 315 37.72 0.01 2.20
N GLY A 316 38.99 0.25 2.54
CA GLY A 316 39.95 0.90 1.66
C GLY A 316 39.81 2.43 1.63
N GLU A 317 40.34 3.07 0.60
CA GLU A 317 40.42 4.54 0.54
C GLU A 317 39.04 5.21 0.56
N VAL A 318 38.83 6.03 1.61
CA VAL A 318 37.67 6.91 1.74
C VAL A 318 38.16 8.35 1.58
N SER A 319 37.85 8.97 0.45
CA SER A 319 38.24 10.36 0.18
C SER A 319 37.66 11.32 1.21
N ASN A 320 38.47 12.27 1.67
CA ASN A 320 38.09 13.32 2.61
C ASN A 320 37.50 14.58 1.94
N THR A 321 37.19 14.50 0.64
CA THR A 321 36.69 15.63 -0.15
C THR A 321 35.17 15.58 -0.29
N LEU A 322 34.58 16.76 -0.42
CA LEU A 322 33.19 16.89 -0.87
C LEU A 322 33.03 16.33 -2.29
N PRO A 323 31.85 15.77 -2.63
CA PRO A 323 31.57 15.33 -3.99
C PRO A 323 31.63 16.52 -4.93
N ARG A 324 32.43 16.41 -6.00
CA ARG A 324 32.44 17.41 -7.07
C ARG A 324 31.20 17.22 -7.93
N PRO A 325 30.57 18.30 -8.43
CA PRO A 325 29.48 18.17 -9.38
C PRO A 325 29.95 17.44 -10.64
N GLU A 326 29.20 16.42 -11.07
CA GLU A 326 29.42 15.63 -12.28
C GLU A 326 28.09 15.47 -13.01
N ILE A 327 28.10 15.66 -14.32
CA ILE A 327 26.88 15.57 -15.13
C ILE A 327 26.60 14.09 -15.44
N PRO A 328 25.37 13.59 -15.21
CA PRO A 328 25.03 12.21 -15.54
C PRO A 328 25.11 11.97 -17.06
N ILE A 329 25.57 10.78 -17.45
CA ILE A 329 25.73 10.41 -18.86
C ILE A 329 24.36 10.09 -19.45
N PHE A 330 23.75 11.08 -20.11
CA PHE A 330 22.40 10.94 -20.68
C PHE A 330 22.28 9.83 -21.72
N LEU A 331 23.39 9.45 -22.37
CA LEU A 331 23.41 8.46 -23.43
C LEU A 331 23.16 7.01 -22.96
N ILE A 332 23.38 6.73 -21.66
CA ILE A 332 23.13 5.41 -21.04
C ILE A 332 21.65 5.28 -20.62
N ILE A 333 20.96 6.40 -20.42
CA ILE A 333 19.59 6.41 -19.87
C ILE A 333 18.62 5.49 -20.62
N PRO A 334 18.60 5.43 -21.98
CA PRO A 334 17.69 4.53 -22.68
C PRO A 334 17.82 3.07 -22.27
N ASP A 335 19.04 2.61 -21.97
CA ASP A 335 19.30 1.24 -21.50
C ASP A 335 18.86 1.01 -20.05
N LEU A 336 18.70 2.09 -19.27
CA LEU A 336 18.34 2.05 -17.85
C LEU A 336 16.83 2.21 -17.60
N ILE A 337 16.04 2.66 -18.59
CA ILE A 337 14.63 3.08 -18.39
C ILE A 337 13.80 2.00 -17.70
N VAL A 338 13.90 0.73 -18.12
CA VAL A 338 13.07 -0.36 -17.56
C VAL A 338 13.36 -0.54 -16.06
N ASN A 339 14.63 -0.62 -15.70
CA ASN A 339 15.06 -0.77 -14.30
C ASN A 339 14.74 0.50 -13.49
N ALA A 340 14.92 1.68 -14.08
CA ALA A 340 14.56 2.96 -13.46
C ALA A 340 13.07 3.06 -13.15
N VAL A 341 12.19 2.61 -14.05
CA VAL A 341 10.73 2.56 -13.80
C VAL A 341 10.43 1.64 -12.62
N MET A 342 10.98 0.43 -12.58
CA MET A 342 10.74 -0.51 -11.50
C MET A 342 11.22 0.03 -10.15
N ILE A 343 12.45 0.57 -10.10
CA ILE A 343 13.01 1.14 -8.87
C ILE A 343 12.19 2.37 -8.43
N SER A 344 11.77 3.23 -9.36
CA SER A 344 10.96 4.42 -9.04
C SER A 344 9.62 4.06 -8.39
N ILE A 345 8.97 2.99 -8.85
CA ILE A 345 7.71 2.49 -8.27
C ILE A 345 7.94 2.05 -6.83
N VAL A 346 9.04 1.32 -6.54
CA VAL A 346 9.40 0.93 -5.18
C VAL A 346 9.64 2.15 -4.30
N ILE A 347 10.49 3.08 -4.76
CA ILE A 347 10.84 4.29 -4.00
C ILE A 347 9.59 5.09 -3.66
N MET A 348 8.73 5.34 -4.65
CA MET A 348 7.47 6.06 -4.47
C MET A 348 6.56 5.39 -3.43
N THR A 349 6.35 4.08 -3.57
CA THR A 349 5.44 3.34 -2.68
C THR A 349 5.95 3.32 -1.26
N VAL A 350 7.22 2.95 -1.04
CA VAL A 350 7.79 2.89 0.32
C VAL A 350 7.75 4.27 0.97
N HIS A 351 8.10 5.32 0.23
CA HIS A 351 8.09 6.69 0.73
C HIS A 351 6.69 7.15 1.14
N LEU A 352 5.70 7.01 0.26
CA LEU A 352 4.32 7.46 0.53
C LEU A 352 3.63 6.61 1.61
N SER A 353 3.82 5.30 1.61
CA SER A 353 3.23 4.43 2.63
C SER A 353 3.80 4.73 4.02
N MET A 354 5.13 4.90 4.13
CA MET A 354 5.76 5.19 5.42
C MET A 354 5.44 6.59 5.93
N THR A 355 5.49 7.62 5.07
CA THR A 355 5.15 8.99 5.48
C THR A 355 3.69 9.10 5.91
N LYS A 356 2.77 8.42 5.22
CA LYS A 356 1.36 8.32 5.63
C LYS A 356 1.20 7.61 6.96
N MET A 357 1.82 6.44 7.13
CA MET A 357 1.77 5.68 8.39
C MET A 357 2.26 6.53 9.57
N LEU A 358 3.37 7.26 9.42
CA LEU A 358 3.89 8.14 10.46
C LEU A 358 2.97 9.33 10.74
N ALA A 359 2.38 9.91 9.70
CA ALA A 359 1.47 11.04 9.86
C ALA A 359 0.19 10.64 10.61
N THR A 360 -0.32 9.43 10.37
CA THR A 360 -1.44 8.86 11.14
C THR A 360 -1.02 8.51 12.57
N ASN A 361 0.11 7.82 12.76
CA ASN A 361 0.56 7.37 14.09
C ASN A 361 0.95 8.54 15.02
N LEU A 362 1.46 9.64 14.46
CA LEU A 362 1.93 10.82 15.21
C LEU A 362 0.99 12.02 15.04
N ASN A 363 -0.25 11.80 14.57
CA ASN A 363 -1.34 12.77 14.51
C ASN A 363 -1.04 14.09 13.74
N TYR A 364 -0.31 14.03 12.62
CA TYR A 364 -0.05 15.18 11.73
C TYR A 364 -0.53 14.97 10.28
N GLU A 365 -1.51 14.08 10.06
CA GLU A 365 -2.04 13.73 8.73
C GLU A 365 -2.48 14.95 7.90
N LYS A 366 -3.06 15.96 8.54
CA LYS A 366 -3.51 17.21 7.86
C LYS A 366 -2.36 18.01 7.25
N GLU A 367 -1.14 17.87 7.78
CA GLU A 367 0.05 18.59 7.31
C GLU A 367 0.76 17.85 6.17
N LEU A 368 0.57 16.53 6.06
CA LEU A 368 1.21 15.70 5.05
C LEU A 368 0.55 15.91 3.68
N LYS A 369 1.32 16.38 2.70
CA LYS A 369 0.86 16.53 1.32
C LYS A 369 1.53 15.47 0.43
N ALA A 370 0.83 14.37 0.18
CA ALA A 370 1.35 13.26 -0.63
C ALA A 370 1.88 13.68 -2.03
N GLY A 371 1.27 14.67 -2.67
CA GLY A 371 1.78 15.20 -3.94
C GLY A 371 3.12 15.94 -3.80
N GLN A 372 3.28 16.69 -2.70
CA GLN A 372 4.51 17.41 -2.38
C GLN A 372 5.64 16.45 -2.00
N GLU A 373 5.32 15.37 -1.27
CA GLU A 373 6.27 14.28 -0.99
C GLU A 373 6.86 13.69 -2.27
N LEU A 374 6.02 13.48 -3.29
CA LEU A 374 6.48 12.93 -4.57
C LEU A 374 7.41 13.92 -5.30
N TYR A 375 7.08 15.21 -5.29
CA TYR A 375 8.00 16.25 -5.78
C TYR A 375 9.31 16.27 -5.00
N ALA A 376 9.26 16.18 -3.67
CA ALA A 376 10.45 16.23 -2.82
C ALA A 376 11.43 15.11 -3.14
N ILE A 377 10.97 13.86 -3.28
CA ILE A 377 11.85 12.75 -3.65
C ILE A 377 12.35 12.85 -5.10
N SER A 378 11.52 13.37 -6.01
CA SER A 378 11.88 13.55 -7.42
C SER A 378 13.02 14.55 -7.57
N PHE A 379 12.83 15.76 -7.03
CA PHE A 379 13.85 16.81 -7.07
C PHE A 379 15.08 16.46 -6.25
N SER A 380 14.93 15.79 -5.09
CA SER A 380 16.08 15.28 -4.34
C SER A 380 16.92 14.31 -5.19
N SER A 381 16.28 13.39 -5.94
CA SER A 381 16.99 12.47 -6.84
C SER A 381 17.62 13.16 -8.05
N ILE A 382 16.91 14.08 -8.71
CA ILE A 382 17.46 14.84 -9.86
C ILE A 382 18.64 15.70 -9.41
N ILE A 383 18.49 16.49 -8.35
CA ILE A 383 19.54 17.42 -7.90
C ILE A 383 20.75 16.63 -7.37
N SER A 384 20.52 15.54 -6.62
CA SER A 384 21.64 14.70 -6.15
C SER A 384 22.38 14.00 -7.28
N SER A 385 21.73 13.67 -8.40
CA SER A 385 22.39 13.01 -9.54
C SER A 385 23.42 13.87 -10.28
N PHE A 386 23.45 15.19 -10.04
CA PHE A 386 24.55 16.06 -10.48
C PHE A 386 25.80 15.93 -9.61
N PHE A 387 25.82 14.98 -8.68
CA PHE A 387 26.95 14.57 -7.89
C PHE A 387 27.10 13.05 -8.03
N PRO A 388 28.28 12.47 -7.80
CA PRO A 388 28.48 11.04 -7.89
C PRO A 388 27.73 10.32 -6.75
N VAL A 389 26.52 9.84 -7.05
CA VAL A 389 25.60 9.19 -6.12
C VAL A 389 24.90 8.00 -6.78
N TYR A 390 24.30 7.16 -5.95
CA TYR A 390 23.35 6.13 -6.37
C TYR A 390 21.96 6.44 -5.78
N PRO A 391 20.88 5.76 -6.23
CA PRO A 391 19.52 6.13 -5.87
C PRO A 391 19.27 6.10 -4.36
N SER A 392 18.62 7.15 -3.85
CA SER A 392 18.23 7.28 -2.45
C SER A 392 16.76 6.94 -2.22
N ALA A 393 16.42 6.51 -1.02
CA ALA A 393 15.05 6.22 -0.62
C ALA A 393 14.85 6.44 0.89
N LEU A 394 13.60 6.33 1.34
CA LEU A 394 13.26 6.41 2.76
C LEU A 394 13.59 5.08 3.47
N ALA A 395 14.36 5.15 4.56
CA ALA A 395 14.71 3.98 5.37
C ALA A 395 13.74 3.80 6.55
N ILE A 396 13.02 2.68 6.59
CA ILE A 396 12.02 2.38 7.64
C ILE A 396 12.66 2.32 9.02
N GLY A 397 13.76 1.55 9.17
CA GLY A 397 14.45 1.38 10.45
C GLY A 397 15.02 2.68 11.01
N ARG A 398 15.74 3.45 10.19
CA ARG A 398 16.30 4.76 10.60
C ARG A 398 15.20 5.74 10.98
N THR A 399 14.12 5.79 10.19
CA THR A 399 12.98 6.66 10.49
C THR A 399 12.34 6.30 11.84
N MET A 400 12.21 5.02 12.17
CA MET A 400 11.68 4.62 13.47
C MET A 400 12.62 4.97 14.62
N VAL A 401 13.94 4.89 14.41
CA VAL A 401 14.94 5.37 15.40
C VAL A 401 14.83 6.88 15.58
N LEU A 402 14.71 7.65 14.51
CA LEU A 402 14.51 9.11 14.56
C LEU A 402 13.29 9.47 15.43
N VAL A 403 12.16 8.80 15.21
CA VAL A 403 10.94 8.98 16.01
C VAL A 403 11.16 8.57 17.47
N SER A 404 11.85 7.45 17.69
CA SER A 404 12.13 6.93 19.05
C SER A 404 13.11 7.81 19.83
N SER A 405 14.04 8.48 19.16
CA SER A 405 14.92 9.50 19.73
C SER A 405 14.20 10.81 20.06
N GLY A 406 12.92 10.92 19.70
CA GLY A 406 12.10 12.11 19.94
C GLY A 406 12.31 13.22 18.91
N GLY A 407 12.74 12.91 17.68
CA GLY A 407 12.74 13.92 16.60
C GLY A 407 11.33 14.47 16.39
N LYS A 408 11.19 15.79 16.30
CA LYS A 408 9.89 16.48 16.20
C LYS A 408 9.69 17.18 14.87
N THR A 409 10.76 17.64 14.24
CA THR A 409 10.68 18.43 12.99
C THR A 409 11.67 17.96 11.94
N GLN A 410 11.55 18.51 10.73
CA GLN A 410 12.47 18.25 9.63
C GLN A 410 13.88 18.79 9.87
N LEU A 411 14.08 19.68 10.85
CA LEU A 411 15.41 20.19 11.21
C LEU A 411 16.36 19.06 11.64
N THR A 412 15.81 17.92 12.04
CA THR A 412 16.56 16.67 12.24
C THR A 412 17.41 16.26 11.04
N ASN A 413 16.90 16.44 9.81
CA ASN A 413 17.62 16.15 8.58
C ASN A 413 18.78 17.12 8.33
N PHE A 414 18.66 18.37 8.80
CA PHE A 414 19.77 19.34 8.78
C PHE A 414 20.92 18.86 9.67
N PHE A 415 20.63 18.52 10.93
CA PHE A 415 21.65 18.03 11.86
C PHE A 415 22.25 16.69 11.42
N THR A 416 21.44 15.81 10.83
CA THR A 416 21.91 14.56 10.20
C THR A 416 22.92 14.85 9.09
N SER A 417 22.59 15.77 8.19
CA SER A 417 23.46 16.15 7.06
C SER A 417 24.73 16.84 7.53
N LEU A 418 24.63 17.73 8.54
CA LEU A 418 25.78 18.41 9.14
C LEU A 418 26.73 17.42 9.82
N PHE A 419 26.20 16.44 10.54
CA PHE A 419 26.99 15.37 11.13
C PHE A 419 27.70 14.53 10.05
N LEU A 420 27.00 14.13 8.99
CA LEU A 420 27.60 13.36 7.89
C LEU A 420 28.67 14.15 7.13
N LEU A 421 28.48 15.47 6.96
CA LEU A 421 29.50 16.34 6.41
C LEU A 421 30.77 16.32 7.29
N PHE A 422 30.62 16.38 8.61
CA PHE A 422 31.74 16.24 9.54
C PHE A 422 32.42 14.87 9.42
N VAL A 423 31.65 13.77 9.30
CA VAL A 423 32.22 12.44 9.09
C VAL A 423 33.03 12.36 7.80
N ILE A 424 32.52 12.88 6.68
CA ILE A 424 33.21 12.87 5.39
C ILE A 424 34.54 13.63 5.47
N LEU A 425 34.54 14.83 6.03
CA LEU A 425 35.71 15.70 6.04
C LEU A 425 36.80 15.26 7.04
N PHE A 426 36.40 14.76 8.22
CA PHE A 426 37.34 14.51 9.33
C PHE A 426 37.51 13.02 9.67
N ILE A 427 36.45 12.23 9.59
CA ILE A 427 36.48 10.81 10.01
C ILE A 427 36.79 9.88 8.83
N GLY A 428 36.49 10.29 7.58
CA GLY A 428 36.66 9.49 6.37
C GLY A 428 37.95 8.66 6.32
N PRO A 429 39.14 9.27 6.44
CA PRO A 429 40.42 8.55 6.40
C PRO A 429 40.58 7.47 7.48
N PHE A 430 39.96 7.64 8.65
CA PHE A 430 40.02 6.65 9.74
C PHE A 430 39.19 5.39 9.45
N LEU A 431 38.33 5.41 8.43
CA LEU A 431 37.51 4.27 8.04
C LEU A 431 38.27 3.29 7.13
N TYR A 432 39.50 3.61 6.71
CA TYR A 432 40.30 2.77 5.80
C TYR A 432 40.46 1.33 6.30
N ASP A 433 40.88 1.19 7.57
CA ASP A 433 41.18 -0.10 8.20
C ASP A 433 39.90 -0.86 8.64
N LEU A 434 38.70 -0.34 8.38
CA LEU A 434 37.46 -0.98 8.81
C LEU A 434 37.24 -2.31 8.06
N PRO A 435 37.13 -3.45 8.77
CA PRO A 435 36.82 -4.71 8.12
C PRO A 435 35.39 -4.78 7.57
N MET A 436 35.23 -5.31 6.35
CA MET A 436 33.94 -5.46 5.69
C MET A 436 33.00 -6.43 6.42
N CYS A 437 33.54 -7.49 7.03
CA CYS A 437 32.76 -8.49 7.78
C CYS A 437 31.91 -7.87 8.91
N ILE A 438 32.40 -6.80 9.54
CA ILE A 438 31.69 -6.08 10.61
C ILE A 438 30.52 -5.28 10.05
N LEU A 439 30.72 -4.59 8.92
CA LEU A 439 29.65 -3.86 8.23
C LEU A 439 28.53 -4.82 7.81
N SER A 440 28.90 -5.97 7.25
CA SER A 440 27.97 -7.01 6.80
C SER A 440 27.21 -7.65 7.97
N THR A 441 27.87 -7.80 9.12
CA THR A 441 27.22 -8.21 10.38
C THR A 441 26.25 -7.15 10.90
N ILE A 442 26.62 -5.87 10.88
CA ILE A 442 25.75 -4.76 11.30
C ILE A 442 24.47 -4.72 10.44
N ILE A 443 24.60 -4.87 9.10
CA ILE A 443 23.43 -4.93 8.21
C ILE A 443 22.53 -6.11 8.59
N THR A 444 23.13 -7.30 8.72
CA THR A 444 22.38 -8.53 9.05
C THR A 444 21.62 -8.37 10.37
N PHE A 445 22.25 -7.76 11.38
CA PHE A 445 21.60 -7.45 12.65
C PHE A 445 20.44 -6.44 12.50
N ALA A 446 20.63 -5.37 11.72
CA ALA A 446 19.59 -4.35 11.49
C ALA A 446 18.33 -4.91 10.80
N LEU A 447 18.49 -5.90 9.90
CA LEU A 447 17.40 -6.54 9.17
C LEU A 447 16.49 -7.42 10.05
N ARG A 448 16.91 -7.77 11.28
CA ARG A 448 16.08 -8.51 12.25
C ARG A 448 14.72 -7.84 12.46
N SER A 449 14.67 -6.50 12.44
CA SER A 449 13.43 -5.73 12.56
C SER A 449 12.43 -6.02 11.44
N ILE A 450 12.91 -6.24 10.21
CA ILE A 450 12.09 -6.59 9.03
C ILE A 450 11.62 -8.04 9.13
N PHE A 451 12.49 -8.97 9.58
CA PHE A 451 12.11 -10.36 9.77
C PHE A 451 11.02 -10.58 10.83
N LYS A 452 10.85 -9.65 11.79
CA LYS A 452 9.69 -9.69 12.70
C LYS A 452 8.34 -9.63 11.97
N ASN A 453 8.30 -9.12 10.73
CA ASN A 453 7.08 -9.16 9.91
C ASN A 453 6.61 -10.59 9.63
N LEU A 454 7.51 -11.59 9.58
CA LEU A 454 7.15 -13.01 9.44
C LEU A 454 6.20 -13.47 10.55
N LEU A 455 6.38 -12.95 11.77
CA LEU A 455 5.55 -13.32 12.92
C LEU A 455 4.12 -12.75 12.81
N THR A 456 3.90 -11.73 11.99
CA THR A 456 2.58 -11.08 11.81
C THR A 456 1.65 -11.86 10.87
N ILE A 457 2.20 -12.81 10.09
CA ILE A 457 1.46 -13.55 9.06
C ILE A 457 0.20 -14.23 9.60
N LYS A 458 0.28 -14.85 10.78
CA LYS A 458 -0.83 -15.57 11.42
C LYS A 458 -1.97 -14.63 11.79
N SER A 459 -1.64 -13.40 12.22
CA SER A 459 -2.64 -12.38 12.52
C SER A 459 -3.33 -11.90 11.25
N VAL A 460 -2.56 -11.59 10.21
CA VAL A 460 -3.10 -11.11 8.92
C VAL A 460 -4.02 -12.15 8.29
N TRP A 461 -3.60 -13.42 8.28
CA TRP A 461 -4.39 -14.52 7.71
C TRP A 461 -5.73 -14.73 8.43
N LYS A 462 -5.75 -14.61 9.77
CA LYS A 462 -6.98 -14.72 10.56
C LYS A 462 -7.94 -13.56 10.31
N SER A 463 -7.43 -12.36 10.05
CA SER A 463 -8.26 -11.18 9.77
C SER A 463 -8.77 -11.15 8.33
N SER A 464 -7.92 -11.45 7.36
CA SER A 464 -8.25 -11.40 5.93
C SER A 464 -7.40 -12.41 5.17
N THR A 465 -8.04 -13.48 4.70
CA THR A 465 -7.37 -14.56 3.96
C THR A 465 -6.72 -14.04 2.69
N PHE A 466 -7.38 -13.14 1.96
CA PHE A 466 -6.82 -12.54 0.76
C PHE A 466 -5.61 -11.66 1.03
N ASP A 467 -5.60 -10.87 2.11
CA ASP A 467 -4.42 -10.06 2.46
C ASP A 467 -3.25 -10.93 2.93
N GLY A 468 -3.56 -12.05 3.59
CA GLY A 468 -2.59 -13.11 3.91
C GLY A 468 -2.00 -13.76 2.65
N MET A 469 -2.81 -14.03 1.63
CA MET A 469 -2.35 -14.55 0.33
C MET A 469 -1.43 -13.54 -0.37
N ILE A 470 -1.80 -12.25 -0.41
CA ILE A 470 -0.96 -11.21 -1.01
C ILE A 470 0.41 -11.18 -0.32
N TRP A 471 0.44 -11.24 1.01
CA TRP A 471 1.69 -11.25 1.76
C TRP A 471 2.57 -12.46 1.40
N ILE A 472 1.98 -13.67 1.36
CA ILE A 472 2.72 -14.91 1.05
C ILE A 472 3.25 -14.89 -0.37
N VAL A 473 2.40 -14.57 -1.35
CA VAL A 473 2.80 -14.49 -2.76
C VAL A 473 3.88 -13.45 -2.94
N SER A 474 3.78 -12.28 -2.28
CA SER A 474 4.80 -11.25 -2.39
C SER A 474 6.14 -11.70 -1.80
N PHE A 475 6.13 -12.39 -0.67
CA PHE A 475 7.33 -12.95 -0.06
C PHE A 475 7.96 -14.03 -0.95
N LEU A 476 7.20 -15.05 -1.34
CA LEU A 476 7.70 -16.17 -2.12
C LEU A 476 8.16 -15.73 -3.52
N ALA A 477 7.39 -14.90 -4.21
CA ALA A 477 7.79 -14.36 -5.52
C ALA A 477 9.11 -13.60 -5.41
N THR A 478 9.29 -12.78 -4.38
CA THR A 478 10.54 -12.02 -4.18
C THR A 478 11.73 -12.91 -3.81
N VAL A 479 11.52 -14.00 -3.06
CA VAL A 479 12.62 -14.91 -2.67
C VAL A 479 13.05 -15.82 -3.82
N PHE A 480 12.11 -16.38 -4.58
CA PHE A 480 12.42 -17.31 -5.67
C PHE A 480 12.81 -16.62 -6.98
N THR A 481 12.40 -15.37 -7.17
CA THR A 481 12.86 -14.52 -8.29
C THR A 481 13.80 -13.43 -7.76
N ASP A 482 14.19 -12.48 -8.60
CA ASP A 482 14.88 -11.28 -8.13
C ASP A 482 13.90 -10.23 -7.60
N ILE A 483 14.42 -9.25 -6.86
CA ILE A 483 13.64 -8.16 -6.25
C ILE A 483 12.75 -7.45 -7.28
N VAL A 484 13.25 -7.18 -8.49
CA VAL A 484 12.50 -6.47 -9.55
C VAL A 484 11.25 -7.26 -9.98
N TYR A 485 11.43 -8.54 -10.33
CA TYR A 485 10.35 -9.40 -10.79
C TYR A 485 9.38 -9.77 -9.66
N GLY A 486 9.90 -9.99 -8.46
CA GLY A 486 9.11 -10.26 -7.26
C GLY A 486 8.08 -9.16 -6.99
N LEU A 487 8.48 -7.90 -7.10
CA LEU A 487 7.56 -6.77 -6.96
C LEU A 487 6.48 -6.77 -8.05
N ALA A 488 6.86 -6.94 -9.31
CA ALA A 488 5.91 -6.90 -10.42
C ALA A 488 4.83 -7.98 -10.28
N ILE A 489 5.24 -9.21 -9.97
CA ILE A 489 4.33 -10.34 -9.71
C ILE A 489 3.41 -10.02 -8.52
N SER A 490 3.95 -9.43 -7.46
CA SER A 490 3.19 -9.05 -6.26
C SER A 490 2.08 -8.05 -6.58
N ILE A 491 2.38 -7.01 -7.37
CA ILE A 491 1.41 -5.97 -7.74
C ILE A 491 0.30 -6.56 -8.61
N ILE A 492 0.66 -7.36 -9.62
CA ILE A 492 -0.31 -8.02 -10.50
C ILE A 492 -1.22 -8.92 -9.67
N PHE A 493 -0.66 -9.70 -8.74
CA PHE A 493 -1.45 -10.56 -7.86
C PHE A 493 -2.38 -9.74 -6.94
N ALA A 494 -1.90 -8.65 -6.34
CA ALA A 494 -2.73 -7.79 -5.50
C ALA A 494 -3.92 -7.21 -6.28
N LEU A 495 -3.70 -6.70 -7.50
CA LEU A 495 -4.76 -6.23 -8.39
C LEU A 495 -5.74 -7.35 -8.76
N PHE A 496 -5.23 -8.55 -9.05
CA PHE A 496 -6.05 -9.72 -9.36
C PHE A 496 -6.97 -10.12 -8.18
N THR A 497 -6.48 -10.03 -6.93
CA THR A 497 -7.34 -10.32 -5.76
C THR A 497 -8.51 -9.34 -5.63
N ILE A 498 -8.38 -8.08 -6.07
CA ILE A 498 -9.49 -7.12 -6.07
C ILE A 498 -10.60 -7.61 -7.02
N ILE A 499 -10.22 -8.06 -8.22
CA ILE A 499 -11.16 -8.58 -9.22
C ILE A 499 -11.91 -9.80 -8.66
N LEU A 500 -11.19 -10.74 -8.04
CA LEU A 500 -11.80 -11.93 -7.44
C LEU A 500 -12.79 -11.59 -6.31
N ARG A 501 -12.46 -10.59 -5.47
CA ARG A 501 -13.35 -10.12 -4.39
C ARG A 501 -14.64 -9.50 -4.93
N THR A 502 -14.57 -8.78 -6.05
CA THR A 502 -15.75 -8.13 -6.65
C THR A 502 -16.67 -9.12 -7.39
N GLN A 503 -16.15 -10.24 -7.88
CA GLN A 503 -16.92 -11.22 -8.65
C GLN A 503 -17.93 -12.03 -7.83
N LYS A 504 -17.68 -12.31 -6.55
CA LYS A 504 -18.55 -13.17 -5.72
C LYS A 504 -19.18 -12.41 -4.55
N PRO A 505 -20.05 -11.42 -4.81
CA PRO A 505 -20.82 -10.78 -3.75
C PRO A 505 -21.77 -11.79 -3.10
N LYS A 506 -22.01 -11.60 -1.80
CA LYS A 506 -23.02 -12.39 -1.09
C LYS A 506 -24.40 -11.88 -1.43
N TRP A 507 -25.38 -12.78 -1.46
CA TRP A 507 -26.78 -12.41 -1.56
C TRP A 507 -27.60 -13.24 -0.58
N SER A 508 -28.73 -12.69 -0.17
CA SER A 508 -29.65 -13.33 0.76
C SER A 508 -31.09 -13.06 0.36
N LEU A 509 -31.94 -14.08 0.51
CA LEU A 509 -33.38 -13.94 0.41
C LEU A 509 -33.94 -13.83 1.82
N LEU A 510 -34.55 -12.68 2.11
CA LEU A 510 -35.11 -12.37 3.41
C LEU A 510 -36.63 -12.46 3.38
N PHE A 511 -37.21 -13.00 4.44
CA PHE A 511 -38.67 -13.03 4.62
C PHE A 511 -39.05 -12.23 5.87
N PRO A 512 -40.20 -11.55 5.84
CA PRO A 512 -40.75 -10.93 7.04
C PRO A 512 -41.14 -12.02 8.05
N VAL A 513 -40.79 -11.81 9.32
CA VAL A 513 -41.17 -12.65 10.46
C VAL A 513 -42.28 -11.98 11.26
N THR A 514 -42.29 -10.64 11.29
CA THR A 514 -43.36 -9.78 11.78
C THR A 514 -43.31 -8.46 11.00
N SER A 515 -44.34 -7.61 11.11
CA SER A 515 -44.40 -6.31 10.41
C SER A 515 -43.17 -5.40 10.62
N ASN A 516 -42.38 -5.64 11.67
CA ASN A 516 -41.18 -4.87 12.01
C ASN A 516 -39.86 -5.68 11.97
N PHE A 517 -39.88 -7.01 11.74
CA PHE A 517 -38.67 -7.85 11.76
C PHE A 517 -38.56 -8.72 10.52
N ILE A 518 -37.40 -8.64 9.86
CA ILE A 518 -37.05 -9.39 8.65
C ILE A 518 -35.89 -10.32 9.03
N LEU A 519 -36.04 -11.64 8.85
CA LEU A 519 -34.94 -12.61 9.04
C LEU A 519 -34.42 -13.13 7.69
N PRO A 520 -33.11 -13.36 7.55
CA PRO A 520 -32.58 -14.09 6.41
C PRO A 520 -33.01 -15.56 6.48
N VAL A 521 -33.40 -16.15 5.34
CA VAL A 521 -33.29 -17.60 5.23
C VAL A 521 -31.81 -17.93 5.26
N SER A 522 -31.46 -18.87 6.13
CA SER A 522 -30.17 -19.59 6.17
C SER A 522 -29.39 -19.48 4.85
N GLU A 523 -28.17 -18.97 4.95
CA GLU A 523 -27.18 -18.78 3.88
C GLU A 523 -27.06 -20.09 3.08
N LYS A 524 -27.83 -20.26 1.97
CA LYS A 524 -27.66 -21.39 1.05
C LYS A 524 -26.34 -21.16 0.32
N ARG A 525 -25.24 -21.56 0.96
CA ARG A 525 -23.94 -21.74 0.33
C ARG A 525 -24.15 -22.70 -0.83
N SER A 526 -23.85 -22.26 -2.06
CA SER A 526 -23.91 -23.06 -3.30
C SER A 526 -23.58 -24.52 -3.01
N LYS A 527 -24.59 -25.39 -3.02
CA LYS A 527 -24.45 -26.83 -2.74
C LYS A 527 -23.58 -27.45 -3.83
N SER A 528 -22.29 -27.58 -3.56
CA SER A 528 -21.48 -28.64 -4.13
C SER A 528 -21.72 -29.90 -3.29
N MET A 529 -22.30 -30.91 -3.94
CA MET A 529 -22.27 -32.34 -3.63
C MET A 529 -22.55 -32.76 -2.17
N GLY A 530 -23.79 -33.26 -1.96
CA GLY A 530 -24.08 -34.42 -1.13
C GLY A 530 -23.70 -34.36 0.34
N ASP A 531 -24.46 -33.62 1.16
CA ASP A 531 -24.67 -34.02 2.55
C ASP A 531 -26.09 -33.67 3.01
N LYS A 532 -26.70 -34.62 3.70
CA LYS A 532 -28.09 -34.61 4.19
C LYS A 532 -28.25 -33.51 5.24
N ILE A 533 -29.26 -32.67 5.05
CA ILE A 533 -29.66 -31.61 5.98
C ILE A 533 -30.65 -32.24 6.96
N ASP A 534 -30.15 -32.76 8.07
CA ASP A 534 -30.92 -33.01 9.29
C ASP A 534 -30.37 -32.04 10.34
N ASP A 535 -30.90 -30.81 10.37
CA ASP A 535 -30.87 -29.88 11.52
C ASP A 535 -31.60 -28.58 11.13
N ILE A 536 -32.90 -28.71 10.86
CA ILE A 536 -33.86 -27.60 10.78
C ILE A 536 -35.01 -27.95 11.73
N GLY A 537 -34.74 -27.87 13.02
CA GLY A 537 -35.73 -28.17 14.05
C GLY A 537 -35.41 -27.42 15.32
N SER A 538 -35.84 -26.16 15.44
CA SER A 538 -36.05 -25.48 16.74
C SER A 538 -36.53 -24.03 16.66
N TRP A 539 -36.74 -23.43 15.48
CA TRP A 539 -37.28 -22.05 15.36
C TRP A 539 -38.57 -21.94 14.54
N THR A 540 -39.21 -23.06 14.23
CA THR A 540 -40.46 -23.11 13.46
C THR A 540 -41.56 -23.78 14.27
N THR A 541 -41.96 -23.15 15.37
CA THR A 541 -43.23 -23.46 16.01
C THR A 541 -43.89 -22.15 16.39
N GLU A 542 -45.10 -22.00 15.85
CA GLU A 542 -46.10 -20.97 16.13
C GLU A 542 -46.10 -19.74 15.20
N ASN A 543 -47.11 -19.75 14.30
CA ASN A 543 -47.51 -18.77 13.28
C ASN A 543 -46.91 -18.94 11.87
N GLU A 544 -47.53 -19.85 11.11
CA GLU A 544 -47.47 -19.99 9.65
C GLU A 544 -48.01 -18.75 8.92
N TYR A 545 -47.30 -17.63 8.98
CA TYR A 545 -47.41 -16.63 7.92
C TYR A 545 -46.40 -17.02 6.84
N TYR A 546 -46.88 -17.58 5.73
CA TYR A 546 -46.11 -17.65 4.49
C TYR A 546 -46.30 -16.30 3.79
N PRO A 547 -45.38 -15.34 3.96
CA PRO A 547 -45.55 -14.04 3.32
C PRO A 547 -45.52 -14.22 1.80
N LEU A 548 -46.48 -13.59 1.13
CA LEU A 548 -46.59 -13.55 -0.33
C LEU A 548 -45.50 -12.68 -0.97
N PHE A 549 -44.58 -12.16 -0.16
CA PHE A 549 -43.47 -11.35 -0.61
C PHE A 549 -42.14 -11.71 0.07
N ALA A 550 -41.03 -11.54 -0.66
CA ALA A 550 -39.68 -11.66 -0.12
C ALA A 550 -38.80 -10.49 -0.55
N VAL A 551 -37.73 -10.26 0.21
CA VAL A 551 -36.73 -9.23 -0.07
C VAL A 551 -35.45 -9.91 -0.55
N HIS A 552 -35.06 -9.67 -1.79
CA HIS A 552 -33.77 -10.07 -2.31
C HIS A 552 -32.74 -8.98 -2.03
N ARG A 553 -31.70 -9.33 -1.28
CA ARG A 553 -30.60 -8.43 -0.91
C ARG A 553 -29.30 -8.91 -1.52
N PHE A 554 -28.64 -8.02 -2.26
CA PHE A 554 -27.36 -8.29 -2.92
C PHE A 554 -26.26 -7.36 -2.38
N GLU A 555 -25.15 -7.94 -1.92
CA GLU A 555 -24.07 -7.23 -1.24
C GLU A 555 -22.88 -6.93 -2.19
N GLY A 556 -23.13 -6.13 -3.23
CA GLY A 556 -22.08 -5.72 -4.15
C GLY A 556 -22.52 -4.71 -5.19
N PRO A 557 -21.57 -4.09 -5.93
CA PRO A 557 -21.91 -3.32 -7.12
C PRO A 557 -22.50 -4.24 -8.20
N LEU A 558 -23.34 -3.71 -9.09
CA LEU A 558 -23.89 -4.46 -10.21
C LEU A 558 -23.14 -4.10 -11.49
N VAL A 559 -22.13 -4.89 -11.83
CA VAL A 559 -21.21 -4.62 -12.95
C VAL A 559 -21.06 -5.85 -13.84
N PHE A 560 -20.43 -5.68 -15.00
CA PHE A 560 -20.22 -6.75 -15.99
C PHE A 560 -19.53 -8.01 -15.41
N THR A 561 -18.77 -7.88 -14.32
CA THR A 561 -18.09 -9.02 -13.69
C THR A 561 -18.99 -9.91 -12.84
N ASN A 562 -20.15 -9.41 -12.37
CA ASN A 562 -21.03 -10.13 -11.45
C ASN A 562 -22.52 -10.03 -11.82
N GLY A 563 -22.86 -9.40 -12.94
CA GLY A 563 -24.24 -9.24 -13.40
C GLY A 563 -24.96 -10.57 -13.63
N ASP A 564 -24.30 -11.58 -14.21
CA ASP A 564 -24.89 -12.91 -14.38
C ASP A 564 -25.22 -13.56 -13.02
N ILE A 565 -24.34 -13.43 -12.03
CA ILE A 565 -24.59 -13.95 -10.68
C ILE A 565 -25.79 -13.25 -10.05
N TYR A 566 -25.93 -11.93 -10.26
CA TYR A 566 -27.11 -11.21 -9.79
C TYR A 566 -28.39 -11.69 -10.48
N ARG A 567 -28.36 -11.87 -11.81
CA ARG A 567 -29.49 -12.42 -12.58
C ARG A 567 -29.92 -13.76 -12.03
N ASP A 568 -28.98 -14.69 -11.97
CA ASP A 568 -29.24 -16.07 -11.56
C ASP A 568 -29.75 -16.10 -10.11
N SER A 569 -29.17 -15.29 -9.22
CA SER A 569 -29.66 -15.17 -7.84
C SER A 569 -31.09 -14.60 -7.72
N CYS A 570 -31.47 -13.67 -8.60
CA CYS A 570 -32.82 -13.15 -8.67
C CYS A 570 -33.78 -14.22 -9.22
N PHE A 571 -33.36 -14.98 -10.23
CA PHE A 571 -34.16 -16.08 -10.78
C PHE A 571 -34.37 -17.18 -9.75
N ASP A 572 -33.33 -17.60 -9.03
CA ASP A 572 -33.43 -18.54 -7.92
C ASP A 572 -34.39 -18.05 -6.84
N SER A 573 -34.33 -16.75 -6.51
CA SER A 573 -35.23 -16.12 -5.54
C SER A 573 -36.69 -16.14 -6.01
N MET A 574 -36.93 -15.89 -7.30
CA MET A 574 -38.26 -15.98 -7.91
C MET A 574 -38.78 -17.42 -7.91
N HIS A 575 -37.94 -18.39 -8.26
CA HIS A 575 -38.34 -19.80 -8.27
C HIS A 575 -38.65 -20.34 -6.87
N GLU A 576 -37.81 -20.04 -5.86
CA GLU A 576 -38.07 -20.40 -4.47
C GLU A 576 -39.38 -19.77 -3.95
N LEU A 577 -39.67 -18.52 -4.34
CA LEU A 577 -40.95 -17.87 -4.01
C LEU A 577 -42.15 -18.61 -4.61
N VAL A 578 -42.09 -18.94 -5.90
CA VAL A 578 -43.16 -19.66 -6.60
C VAL A 578 -43.36 -21.06 -6.01
N GLU A 579 -42.27 -21.76 -5.67
CA GLU A 579 -42.31 -23.10 -5.08
C GLU A 579 -42.99 -23.08 -3.69
N ARG A 580 -42.68 -22.10 -2.84
CA ARG A 580 -43.32 -21.95 -1.53
C ARG A 580 -44.82 -21.69 -1.63
N VAL A 581 -45.24 -20.87 -2.59
CA VAL A 581 -46.67 -20.63 -2.85
C VAL A 581 -47.35 -21.91 -3.34
N ARG A 582 -46.68 -22.70 -4.19
CA ARG A 582 -47.21 -23.98 -4.66
C ARG A 582 -47.40 -24.99 -3.53
N ILE A 583 -46.44 -25.09 -2.60
CA ILE A 583 -46.53 -25.96 -1.42
C ILE A 583 -47.72 -25.56 -0.54
N LYS A 584 -47.92 -24.25 -0.31
CA LYS A 584 -49.08 -23.73 0.43
C LYS A 584 -50.41 -24.16 -0.22
N ASN A 585 -50.51 -24.03 -1.54
CA ASN A 585 -51.73 -24.38 -2.26
C ASN A 585 -52.00 -25.91 -2.26
N SER A 586 -50.96 -26.75 -2.24
CA SER A 586 -51.12 -28.21 -2.18
C SER A 586 -51.66 -28.72 -0.83
N GLY A 587 -51.57 -27.92 0.25
CA GLY A 587 -52.13 -28.25 1.56
C GLY A 587 -53.64 -28.02 1.67
N ASN A 588 -54.21 -27.08 0.89
CA ASN A 588 -55.63 -26.73 0.90
C ASN A 588 -56.38 -27.36 -0.29
N LYS A 589 -56.82 -28.62 -0.14
CA LYS A 589 -57.54 -29.35 -1.20
C LYS A 589 -59.00 -28.91 -1.47
N ASN A 590 -59.54 -27.93 -0.73
CA ASN A 590 -60.98 -27.60 -0.79
C ASN A 590 -61.35 -26.26 -1.47
N GLU A 591 -60.41 -25.52 -2.06
CA GLU A 591 -60.70 -24.25 -2.75
C GLU A 591 -59.94 -24.13 -4.08
N GLU A 592 -60.31 -24.95 -5.08
CA GLU A 592 -59.63 -24.97 -6.38
C GLU A 592 -59.94 -23.79 -7.33
N SER A 593 -60.62 -22.73 -6.89
CA SER A 593 -60.95 -21.62 -7.81
C SER A 593 -61.16 -20.27 -7.14
N ARG A 594 -60.12 -19.69 -6.55
CA ARG A 594 -59.86 -18.22 -6.48
C ARG A 594 -58.69 -18.00 -5.54
N PHE A 595 -57.53 -17.64 -6.07
CA PHE A 595 -56.54 -16.70 -5.53
C PHE A 595 -55.25 -16.91 -6.35
N VAL A 596 -55.16 -16.20 -7.48
CA VAL A 596 -53.85 -15.89 -8.06
C VAL A 596 -53.22 -14.93 -7.07
N SER A 597 -52.43 -15.45 -6.13
CA SER A 597 -51.74 -14.61 -5.16
C SER A 597 -50.73 -13.75 -5.91
N ASN A 598 -50.79 -12.43 -5.72
CA ASN A 598 -49.80 -11.50 -6.26
C ASN A 598 -48.49 -11.75 -5.52
N ILE A 599 -47.60 -12.56 -6.10
CA ILE A 599 -46.26 -12.80 -5.55
C ILE A 599 -45.46 -11.52 -5.75
N VAL A 600 -44.90 -10.97 -4.68
CA VAL A 600 -44.10 -9.73 -4.75
C VAL A 600 -42.64 -10.02 -4.41
N LEU A 601 -41.72 -9.62 -5.29
CA LEU A 601 -40.29 -9.65 -5.01
C LEU A 601 -39.78 -8.22 -4.82
N ILE A 602 -39.26 -7.92 -3.64
CA ILE A 602 -38.62 -6.64 -3.33
C ILE A 602 -37.12 -6.77 -3.59
N LEU A 603 -36.57 -5.96 -4.48
CA LEU A 603 -35.13 -5.82 -4.68
C LEU A 603 -34.61 -4.68 -3.78
N ASP A 604 -33.71 -5.01 -2.86
CA ASP A 604 -33.05 -4.03 -1.99
C ASP A 604 -31.75 -3.50 -2.61
N PHE A 605 -31.77 -2.24 -3.07
CA PHE A 605 -30.60 -1.57 -3.64
C PHE A 605 -29.75 -0.84 -2.58
N SER A 606 -30.06 -0.98 -1.29
CA SER A 606 -29.33 -0.27 -0.22
C SER A 606 -27.82 -0.58 -0.20
N ARG A 607 -27.43 -1.76 -0.69
CA ARG A 607 -26.03 -2.24 -0.75
C ARG A 607 -25.43 -2.18 -2.15
N ILE A 608 -26.20 -1.82 -3.17
CA ILE A 608 -25.72 -1.66 -4.54
C ILE A 608 -25.15 -0.24 -4.69
N THR A 609 -23.83 -0.14 -4.79
CA THR A 609 -23.14 1.16 -4.82
C THR A 609 -23.08 1.77 -6.22
N GLN A 610 -22.94 0.94 -7.25
CA GLN A 610 -22.76 1.36 -8.64
C GLN A 610 -23.38 0.35 -9.60
N ILE A 611 -23.86 0.83 -10.74
CA ILE A 611 -24.40 0.02 -11.83
C ILE A 611 -23.80 0.46 -13.17
N ASP A 612 -23.34 -0.49 -13.98
CA ASP A 612 -22.87 -0.24 -15.34
C ASP A 612 -23.92 -0.59 -16.41
N LEU A 613 -23.55 -0.45 -17.69
CA LEU A 613 -24.46 -0.73 -18.81
C LEU A 613 -24.90 -2.21 -18.85
N PHE A 614 -24.01 -3.14 -18.47
CA PHE A 614 -24.34 -4.56 -18.43
C PHE A 614 -25.33 -4.85 -17.30
N GLY A 615 -25.13 -4.27 -16.11
CA GLY A 615 -26.07 -4.34 -15.00
C GLY A 615 -27.47 -3.81 -15.36
N ILE A 616 -27.55 -2.74 -16.15
CA ILE A 616 -28.83 -2.22 -16.68
C ILE A 616 -29.51 -3.24 -17.63
N LYS A 617 -28.75 -3.94 -18.48
CA LYS A 617 -29.29 -5.00 -19.34
C LYS A 617 -29.81 -6.18 -18.52
N VAL A 618 -29.03 -6.63 -17.54
CA VAL A 618 -29.43 -7.69 -16.60
C VAL A 618 -30.72 -7.32 -15.87
N LEU A 619 -30.86 -6.08 -15.38
CA LEU A 619 -32.09 -5.63 -14.74
C LEU A 619 -33.30 -5.68 -15.68
N ASN A 620 -33.12 -5.36 -16.96
CA ASN A 620 -34.19 -5.51 -17.94
C ASN A 620 -34.60 -6.98 -18.13
N GLU A 621 -33.63 -7.90 -18.20
CA GLU A 621 -33.91 -9.34 -18.27
C GLU A 621 -34.69 -9.82 -17.04
N ILE A 622 -34.29 -9.38 -15.84
CA ILE A 622 -34.97 -9.69 -14.57
C ILE A 622 -36.42 -9.19 -14.58
N ILE A 623 -36.67 -7.97 -15.06
CA ILE A 623 -38.03 -7.41 -15.18
C ILE A 623 -38.88 -8.22 -16.16
N THR A 624 -38.33 -8.60 -17.32
CA THR A 624 -39.05 -9.41 -18.31
C THR A 624 -39.37 -10.81 -17.79
N HIS A 625 -38.43 -11.45 -17.09
CA HIS A 625 -38.62 -12.78 -16.52
C HIS A 625 -39.67 -12.76 -15.39
N ALA A 626 -39.59 -11.79 -14.47
CA ALA A 626 -40.61 -11.63 -13.42
C ALA A 626 -42.02 -11.45 -14.00
N SER A 627 -42.14 -10.67 -15.09
CA SER A 627 -43.41 -10.46 -15.79
C SER A 627 -43.97 -11.77 -16.37
N SER A 628 -43.11 -12.64 -16.92
CA SER A 628 -43.53 -13.98 -17.41
C SER A 628 -44.01 -14.91 -16.29
N LEU A 629 -43.45 -14.80 -15.08
CA LEU A 629 -43.84 -15.57 -13.90
C LEU A 629 -45.03 -14.93 -13.14
N LYS A 630 -45.57 -13.80 -13.61
CA LYS A 630 -46.61 -13.01 -12.92
C LYS A 630 -46.18 -12.55 -11.51
N ILE A 631 -44.89 -12.32 -11.31
CA ILE A 631 -44.33 -11.79 -10.06
C ILE A 631 -44.23 -10.27 -10.17
N GLN A 632 -44.78 -9.54 -9.20
CA GLN A 632 -44.64 -8.10 -9.13
C GLN A 632 -43.28 -7.74 -8.52
N LEU A 633 -42.44 -7.03 -9.28
CA LEU A 633 -41.16 -6.53 -8.81
C LEU A 633 -41.32 -5.15 -8.15
N ILE A 634 -40.68 -4.95 -7.00
CA ILE A 634 -40.58 -3.66 -6.32
C ILE A 634 -39.11 -3.34 -6.09
N VAL A 635 -38.69 -2.11 -6.38
CA VAL A 635 -37.32 -1.66 -6.14
C VAL A 635 -37.31 -0.71 -4.94
N THR A 636 -36.33 -0.90 -4.03
CA THR A 636 -36.21 -0.09 -2.81
C THR A 636 -34.81 0.50 -2.65
N SER A 637 -34.69 1.61 -1.92
CA SER A 637 -33.42 2.15 -1.44
C SER A 637 -32.43 2.56 -2.56
N LEU A 638 -32.92 3.15 -3.65
CA LEU A 638 -32.06 3.59 -4.76
C LEU A 638 -31.20 4.80 -4.37
N ASN A 639 -29.89 4.66 -4.59
CA ASN A 639 -28.96 5.78 -4.47
C ASN A 639 -29.13 6.76 -5.65
N TYR A 640 -28.90 8.06 -5.43
CA TYR A 640 -29.08 9.13 -6.43
C TYR A 640 -28.35 8.85 -7.76
N SER A 641 -27.11 8.34 -7.69
CA SER A 641 -26.32 7.98 -8.88
C SER A 641 -27.01 6.90 -9.72
N ILE A 642 -27.67 5.94 -9.07
CA ILE A 642 -28.38 4.83 -9.72
C ILE A 642 -29.72 5.32 -10.27
N THR A 643 -30.44 6.16 -9.54
CA THR A 643 -31.69 6.79 -10.02
C THR A 643 -31.46 7.54 -11.33
N LYS A 644 -30.34 8.26 -11.44
CA LYS A 644 -29.96 8.94 -12.68
C LYS A 644 -29.69 7.97 -13.83
N SER A 645 -29.06 6.83 -13.56
CA SER A 645 -28.87 5.76 -14.54
C SER A 645 -30.19 5.10 -14.96
N PHE A 646 -31.13 4.91 -14.03
CA PHE A 646 -32.47 4.38 -14.30
C PHE A 646 -33.31 5.31 -15.18
N GLN A 647 -33.28 6.63 -14.89
CA GLN A 647 -33.96 7.64 -15.68
C GLN A 647 -33.41 7.71 -17.11
N LYS A 648 -32.08 7.63 -17.28
CA LYS A 648 -31.45 7.63 -18.61
C LYS A 648 -31.72 6.36 -19.42
N SER A 649 -31.98 5.24 -18.76
CA SER A 649 -32.16 3.93 -19.39
C SER A 649 -33.64 3.54 -19.58
N ASN A 650 -34.58 4.46 -19.31
CA ASN A 650 -36.02 4.22 -19.40
C ASN A 650 -36.49 2.98 -18.60
N ILE A 651 -35.77 2.56 -17.56
CA ILE A 651 -36.24 1.48 -16.67
C ILE A 651 -37.45 1.95 -15.86
N SER A 652 -37.48 3.23 -15.48
CA SER A 652 -38.60 3.81 -14.72
C SER A 652 -39.93 3.79 -15.48
N THR A 653 -39.91 3.73 -16.81
CA THR A 653 -41.14 3.70 -17.63
C THR A 653 -41.74 2.30 -17.77
N LYS A 654 -41.08 1.26 -17.25
CA LYS A 654 -41.57 -0.13 -17.30
C LYS A 654 -42.53 -0.50 -16.16
N GLY A 655 -43.02 0.48 -15.40
CA GLY A 655 -44.05 0.27 -14.38
C GLY A 655 -43.59 -0.42 -13.09
N VAL A 656 -42.27 -0.45 -12.82
CA VAL A 656 -41.73 -0.99 -11.56
C VAL A 656 -41.85 0.08 -10.46
N PRO A 657 -42.64 -0.14 -9.40
CA PRO A 657 -42.76 0.81 -8.30
C PRO A 657 -41.43 0.92 -7.52
N ILE A 658 -41.06 2.16 -7.22
CA ILE A 658 -39.84 2.49 -6.48
C ILE A 658 -40.24 3.07 -5.13
N TYR A 659 -39.74 2.48 -4.05
CA TYR A 659 -39.92 2.98 -2.69
C TYR A 659 -38.59 3.45 -2.10
N GLU A 660 -38.65 4.40 -1.17
CA GLU A 660 -37.46 4.95 -0.51
C GLU A 660 -36.73 3.92 0.36
N ASN A 661 -37.47 3.06 1.04
CA ASN A 661 -36.90 2.03 1.90
C ASN A 661 -37.78 0.77 1.90
N VAL A 662 -37.19 -0.33 2.36
CA VAL A 662 -37.86 -1.65 2.41
C VAL A 662 -39.11 -1.61 3.30
N GLN A 663 -39.09 -0.88 4.41
CA GLN A 663 -40.21 -0.85 5.36
C GLN A 663 -41.46 -0.15 4.79
N LYS A 664 -41.28 0.95 4.04
CA LYS A 664 -42.35 1.63 3.30
C LYS A 664 -42.92 0.73 2.20
N ALA A 665 -42.07 -0.02 1.50
CA ALA A 665 -42.53 -1.00 0.52
C ALA A 665 -43.39 -2.08 1.18
N ILE A 666 -42.95 -2.65 2.31
CA ILE A 666 -43.69 -3.65 3.06
C ILE A 666 -45.04 -3.11 3.55
N ASN A 667 -45.06 -1.92 4.16
CA ASN A 667 -46.31 -1.28 4.59
C ASN A 667 -47.24 -1.00 3.40
N GLY A 668 -46.70 -0.62 2.25
CA GLY A 668 -47.44 -0.45 1.01
C GLY A 668 -48.11 -1.75 0.54
N ILE A 669 -47.40 -2.87 0.57
CA ILE A 669 -47.94 -4.19 0.23
C ILE A 669 -49.04 -4.60 1.20
N ILE A 670 -48.79 -4.49 2.51
CA ILE A 670 -49.76 -4.86 3.56
C ILE A 670 -51.04 -4.03 3.43
N ASN A 671 -50.92 -2.71 3.23
CA ASN A 671 -52.09 -1.84 3.04
C ASN A 671 -52.85 -2.15 1.75
N PHE A 672 -52.15 -2.54 0.68
CA PHE A 672 -52.78 -2.95 -0.58
C PHE A 672 -53.56 -4.26 -0.42
N GLU A 673 -53.01 -5.26 0.26
CA GLU A 673 -53.72 -6.49 0.62
C GLU A 673 -54.94 -6.18 1.51
N TYR A 674 -54.79 -5.33 2.52
CA TYR A 674 -55.88 -4.96 3.43
C TYR A 674 -57.07 -4.29 2.72
N ASN A 675 -56.79 -3.45 1.72
CA ASN A 675 -57.82 -2.79 0.90
C ASN A 675 -58.54 -3.77 -0.05
N LEU A 676 -57.86 -4.82 -0.52
CA LEU A 676 -58.46 -5.89 -1.34
C LEU A 676 -59.44 -6.76 -0.54
N TYR A 677 -59.17 -6.99 0.76
CA TYR A 677 -60.06 -7.77 1.63
C TYR A 677 -61.25 -6.96 2.18
N THR A 678 -61.20 -5.63 2.17
CA THR A 678 -62.24 -4.77 2.78
C THR A 678 -63.26 -4.19 1.79
N SER A 679 -63.14 -4.44 0.48
CA SER A 679 -64.10 -3.92 -0.50
C SER A 679 -64.45 -4.93 -1.62
N PRO A 680 -65.60 -5.63 -1.50
CA PRO A 680 -66.28 -6.24 -2.66
C PRO A 680 -67.46 -5.40 -3.19
N LYS A 681 -67.82 -4.26 -2.58
CA LYS A 681 -69.12 -3.60 -2.84
C LYS A 681 -69.13 -2.25 -3.58
N ASP A 682 -68.00 -1.55 -3.73
CA ASP A 682 -68.04 -0.17 -4.27
C ASP A 682 -67.40 0.03 -5.65
N LEU A 683 -67.15 -1.04 -6.41
CA LEU A 683 -66.55 -0.93 -7.75
C LEU A 683 -67.56 -0.67 -8.90
N TYR A 684 -68.86 -0.50 -8.63
CA TYR A 684 -69.87 -0.25 -9.67
C TYR A 684 -70.45 1.17 -9.70
N THR A 685 -70.00 2.07 -8.82
CA THR A 685 -70.58 3.44 -8.72
C THR A 685 -69.61 4.59 -9.01
N LYS A 686 -68.42 4.31 -9.56
CA LYS A 686 -67.52 5.34 -10.14
C LYS A 686 -66.70 4.81 -11.32
N LEU A 687 -67.39 4.45 -12.40
CA LEU A 687 -67.00 4.83 -13.77
C LEU A 687 -67.89 6.03 -14.14
#